data_AF-A0A7X6WD13-F1
#
_entry.id   AF-A0A7X6WD13-F1
#
_cell.length_a   1.000
_cell.length_b   1.000
_cell.length_c   1.000
_cell.angle_alpha   90.00
_cell.angle_beta   90.00
_cell.angle_gamma   90.00
#
_symmetry.space_group_name_H-M   'P 1'
#
loop_
_entity.id
_entity.type
_entity.pdbx_description
1 polymer ?
#
loop_
_entity_poly.entity_id
_entity_poly.type
_entity_poly.pdbx_seq_one_letter_code
_entity_poly.pdbx_strand_id
1 'polypeptide(L)'
;MNFLDKIKNRYNIVIFILAILMIVLSFRLAILTIAEGDYYRDISDNKRLKEIQITPPRGEIRDRYGRLLAGNKPTFTVQLLKDELNIKDVKVKNNGILKLIRLLEEDGTNVQDEFPIELNVYSYKNESDYIYENLYPTDKIIETIIENQLLAEILSTYYVHSSYEEHYQFTTINRAINAFKSKGIEIPININIDRNELIVQFNQDENISNWKNENNISEDLPPIESIVKLVNDDKIIIRKIIDNSISRLLTYNLLNEKGLIPNIALEDYTISFQEEYLKQKRSLIKSNPGITMKSSAKEDFINLFKTTSLKNFLDKAINTDKDEKDIIIPGNILIDMVKEKNHDIPITIELAEDKNGVIYKYTGDLEIGDTNLIDLTIDYADKAGVIDDFIISENIKTHAQAQLLNDGINPKISIAKDFEYVAINNLKNWYSSKRIDENTSIEDTFLKLKENYEIENYLSKYETRAIFNIYDQLNKQGHLAYQPINIAYGIKDSTVARIEEGIMDLPGINISIEPVRYYPYGSSAAHIIGYLGNIAQASEVKKYVEEKDYSPSAIIGKTGIEENFENELRGEAGVKRVQVDVVGNTTKVIEEIKPVPGDTVYLATDIKLQQVAEKALEQTLKKIQQGGVYESPWGDFQFETSKSKKRPYINATSGAVVAIDVKTGQVVSMVSYPSYDLNLFATGISTTDWNSLFPENEKDPLAPRPLYNIATQTSVQPGSTFKMVTALAALEKGLDPNKKIRDMGYVDIGTSTFRCLLWTNYKSTHGYENVYEALRDSCNYYFYSLALGENQRTGEQLGMKLEIEDIVDISKKLGLNDKTGIEIGIPSETSGGVPNPQAKAIGTKAMLKNYLNRDLENYLKDDIVLDDESKKEVVNEIISWVELEEVLTRNEVIRRLTSLGIEPEKKIRGEKAGLADKIKYTYLNYSSWNISDTLYVTIGQGLSAYTPIQMANYIATIANGGYNHELTLVDSIKNYNNSVTSYVHKVDTERIELNNYENLEHIKKGMLMVSDDGTSRKTFADFPINVGSKTGTAEKSGINPSTGDTYDDFAWFVGFAPYEDPEIAVAAVIFQGGTGGAAGPMVRDIMAEYLGLNKTETKESLPFNNKLSE
;
A
#
# COMPACT_ATOMS: atom_id res chain seq x y z
N MET A 1 31.73 -27.46 -91.82
CA MET A 1 30.87 -28.45 -91.11
C MET A 1 29.46 -27.89 -91.11
N ASN A 2 28.53 -28.60 -91.76
CA ASN A 2 27.15 -28.15 -91.87
C ASN A 2 26.44 -28.30 -90.51
N PHE A 3 25.45 -27.45 -90.20
CA PHE A 3 24.71 -27.48 -88.93
C PHE A 3 24.15 -28.88 -88.59
N LEU A 4 23.78 -29.63 -89.64
CA LEU A 4 23.29 -31.01 -89.56
C LEU A 4 24.35 -32.03 -89.08
N ASP A 5 25.65 -31.78 -89.30
CA ASP A 5 26.72 -32.69 -88.84
C ASP A 5 26.99 -32.56 -87.34
N LYS A 6 26.72 -31.38 -86.75
CA LYS A 6 26.89 -31.16 -85.30
C LYS A 6 25.78 -31.81 -84.46
N ILE A 7 24.61 -32.08 -85.04
CA ILE A 7 23.44 -32.67 -84.35
C ILE A 7 23.59 -34.20 -84.14
N LYS A 8 24.53 -34.88 -84.82
CA LYS A 8 24.79 -36.32 -84.59
C LYS A 8 25.51 -36.64 -83.27
N ASN A 9 26.10 -35.64 -82.61
CA ASN A 9 26.78 -35.83 -81.34
C ASN A 9 25.78 -35.70 -80.18
N ARG A 10 25.62 -36.77 -79.39
CA ARG A 10 24.71 -36.82 -78.22
C ARG A 10 24.94 -35.65 -77.25
N TYR A 11 26.18 -35.19 -77.09
CA TYR A 11 26.52 -34.05 -76.23
C TYR A 11 25.90 -32.73 -76.73
N ASN A 12 25.88 -32.52 -78.05
CA ASN A 12 25.28 -31.32 -78.65
C ASN A 12 23.75 -31.35 -78.59
N ILE A 13 23.13 -32.54 -78.65
CA ILE A 13 21.68 -32.69 -78.45
C ILE A 13 21.31 -32.30 -77.01
N VAL A 14 22.07 -32.78 -76.01
CA VAL A 14 21.83 -32.42 -74.61
C VAL A 14 22.02 -30.92 -74.38
N ILE A 15 23.08 -30.32 -74.91
CA ILE A 15 23.28 -28.86 -74.84
C ILE A 15 22.14 -28.11 -75.51
N PHE A 16 21.64 -28.59 -76.64
CA PHE A 16 20.53 -27.95 -77.34
C PHE A 16 19.22 -28.03 -76.54
N ILE A 17 18.93 -29.17 -75.91
CA ILE A 17 17.79 -29.34 -75.00
C ILE A 17 17.95 -28.42 -73.78
N LEU A 18 19.14 -28.35 -73.18
CA LEU A 18 19.44 -27.46 -72.06
C LEU A 18 19.29 -25.99 -72.45
N ALA A 19 19.75 -25.61 -73.65
CA ALA A 19 19.59 -24.25 -74.16
C ALA A 19 18.11 -23.91 -74.37
N ILE A 20 17.31 -24.83 -74.90
CA ILE A 20 15.86 -24.64 -75.03
C ILE A 20 15.21 -24.52 -73.64
N LEU A 21 15.57 -25.36 -72.69
CA LEU A 21 15.06 -25.30 -71.31
C LEU A 21 15.41 -23.97 -70.64
N MET A 22 16.65 -23.52 -70.81
CA MET A 22 17.10 -22.21 -70.33
C MET A 22 16.34 -21.07 -71.00
N ILE A 23 16.07 -21.14 -72.31
CA ILE A 23 15.26 -20.15 -73.01
C ILE A 23 13.81 -20.15 -72.48
N VAL A 24 13.21 -21.32 -72.25
CA VAL A 24 11.85 -21.43 -71.68
C VAL A 24 11.82 -20.87 -70.26
N LEU A 25 12.82 -21.16 -69.44
CA LEU A 25 12.94 -20.60 -68.08
C LEU A 25 13.16 -19.09 -68.12
N SER A 26 14.05 -18.59 -68.99
CA SER A 26 14.27 -17.15 -69.16
C SER A 26 13.01 -16.45 -69.68
N PHE A 27 12.25 -17.07 -70.57
CA PHE A 27 10.99 -16.53 -71.06
C PHE A 27 9.90 -16.55 -69.98
N ARG A 28 9.81 -17.62 -69.19
CA ARG A 28 8.89 -17.70 -68.05
C ARG A 28 9.26 -16.68 -66.96
N LEU A 29 10.56 -16.51 -66.70
CA LEU A 29 11.06 -15.52 -65.77
C LEU A 29 10.73 -14.11 -66.27
N ALA A 30 10.94 -13.81 -67.56
CA ALA A 30 10.56 -12.54 -68.18
C ALA A 30 9.05 -12.29 -68.11
N ILE A 31 8.21 -13.31 -68.28
CA ILE A 31 6.76 -13.18 -68.06
C ILE A 31 6.47 -12.80 -66.60
N LEU A 32 7.06 -13.50 -65.63
CA LEU A 32 6.83 -13.24 -64.20
C LEU A 32 7.38 -11.87 -63.76
N THR A 33 8.50 -11.40 -64.32
CA THR A 33 9.17 -10.18 -63.88
C THR A 33 8.81 -8.92 -64.69
N ILE A 34 8.42 -9.06 -65.96
CA ILE A 34 8.10 -7.93 -66.85
C ILE A 34 6.60 -7.86 -67.15
N ALA A 35 5.95 -8.98 -67.48
CA ALA A 35 4.53 -8.96 -67.89
C ALA A 35 3.58 -9.00 -66.68
N GLU A 36 3.86 -9.87 -65.70
CA GLU A 36 3.15 -9.96 -64.42
C GLU A 36 3.92 -9.23 -63.29
N GLY A 37 5.03 -8.57 -63.63
CA GLY A 37 5.89 -7.89 -62.66
C GLY A 37 5.14 -6.84 -61.86
N ASP A 38 4.37 -5.98 -62.56
CA ASP A 38 3.54 -4.96 -61.91
C ASP A 38 2.44 -5.60 -61.06
N TYR A 39 1.87 -6.74 -61.46
CA TYR A 39 0.84 -7.46 -60.69
C TYR A 39 1.38 -8.09 -59.40
N TYR A 40 2.54 -8.76 -59.44
CA TYR A 40 3.15 -9.32 -58.22
C TYR A 40 3.79 -8.24 -57.34
N ARG A 41 4.28 -7.15 -57.93
CA ARG A 41 4.74 -5.98 -57.19
C ARG A 41 3.58 -5.28 -56.49
N ASP A 42 2.44 -5.13 -57.16
CA ASP A 42 1.20 -4.61 -56.56
C ASP A 42 0.69 -5.52 -55.43
N ILE A 43 0.75 -6.85 -55.57
CA ILE A 43 0.41 -7.78 -54.47
C ILE A 43 1.42 -7.69 -53.31
N SER A 44 2.72 -7.61 -53.60
CA SER A 44 3.78 -7.51 -52.58
C SER A 44 3.75 -6.16 -51.86
N ASP A 45 3.43 -5.08 -52.59
CA ASP A 45 3.38 -3.73 -52.06
C ASP A 45 2.04 -3.48 -51.35
N ASN A 46 0.91 -3.98 -51.85
CA ASN A 46 -0.44 -3.68 -51.34
C ASN A 46 -1.09 -4.71 -50.41
N LYS A 47 -0.46 -5.88 -50.15
CA LYS A 47 -1.10 -6.94 -49.35
C LYS A 47 -0.13 -7.48 -48.30
N ARG A 48 -0.21 -6.94 -47.08
CA ARG A 48 0.48 -7.50 -45.92
C ARG A 48 -0.51 -8.22 -45.01
N LEU A 49 -0.09 -9.35 -44.46
CA LEU A 49 -0.82 -10.05 -43.40
C LEU A 49 -0.32 -9.52 -42.06
N LYS A 50 -1.25 -9.13 -41.20
CA LYS A 50 -0.97 -8.64 -39.85
C LYS A 50 -1.79 -9.45 -38.86
N GLU A 51 -1.17 -9.78 -37.74
CA GLU A 51 -1.82 -10.46 -36.62
C GLU A 51 -2.03 -9.43 -35.50
N ILE A 52 -3.29 -9.18 -35.15
CA ILE A 52 -3.69 -8.24 -34.10
C ILE A 52 -4.21 -9.07 -32.93
N GLN A 53 -3.60 -8.92 -31.76
CA GLN A 53 -4.10 -9.54 -30.53
C GLN A 53 -5.37 -8.82 -30.06
N ILE A 54 -6.37 -9.58 -29.65
CA ILE A 54 -7.61 -9.06 -29.05
C ILE A 54 -7.54 -9.33 -27.55
N THR A 55 -7.61 -8.27 -26.74
CA THR A 55 -7.62 -8.37 -25.28
C THR A 55 -8.84 -9.18 -24.80
N PRO A 56 -8.65 -10.22 -23.99
CA PRO A 56 -9.76 -10.96 -23.41
C PRO A 56 -10.42 -10.16 -22.28
N PRO A 57 -11.75 -10.27 -22.09
CA PRO A 57 -12.38 -9.81 -20.86
C PRO A 57 -11.81 -10.57 -19.66
N ARG A 58 -11.40 -9.83 -18.62
CA ARG A 58 -10.94 -10.47 -17.37
C ARG A 58 -12.09 -11.23 -16.71
N GLY A 59 -11.78 -12.30 -16.00
CA GLY A 59 -12.72 -13.06 -15.19
C GLY A 59 -13.46 -12.18 -14.18
N GLU A 60 -14.73 -12.46 -13.95
CA GLU A 60 -15.53 -11.69 -13.00
C GLU A 60 -15.17 -12.05 -11.56
N ILE A 61 -15.23 -11.09 -10.65
CA ILE A 61 -15.22 -11.33 -9.21
C ILE A 61 -16.65 -11.12 -8.72
N ARG A 62 -17.20 -12.13 -8.06
CA ARG A 62 -18.56 -12.12 -7.54
C ARG A 62 -18.55 -12.41 -6.05
N ASP A 63 -19.52 -11.89 -5.35
CA ASP A 63 -19.70 -12.15 -3.93
C ASP A 63 -20.40 -13.51 -3.68
N ARG A 64 -20.63 -13.86 -2.41
CA ARG A 64 -21.18 -15.18 -2.04
C ARG A 64 -22.60 -15.46 -2.57
N TYR A 65 -23.33 -14.42 -2.98
CA TYR A 65 -24.67 -14.52 -3.59
C TYR A 65 -24.64 -14.30 -5.10
N GLY A 66 -23.45 -14.21 -5.70
CA GLY A 66 -23.26 -14.01 -7.13
C GLY A 66 -23.40 -12.56 -7.60
N ARG A 67 -23.44 -11.56 -6.71
CA ARG A 67 -23.48 -10.14 -7.07
C ARG A 67 -22.10 -9.72 -7.60
N LEU A 68 -22.09 -8.93 -8.67
CA LEU A 68 -20.85 -8.52 -9.35
C LEU A 68 -20.05 -7.53 -8.49
N LEU A 69 -18.80 -7.86 -8.16
CA LEU A 69 -17.85 -7.01 -7.44
C LEU A 69 -16.83 -6.36 -8.37
N ALA A 70 -16.35 -7.12 -9.35
CA ALA A 70 -15.48 -6.64 -10.42
C ALA A 70 -15.88 -7.33 -11.73
N GLY A 71 -16.11 -6.53 -12.77
CA GLY A 71 -16.47 -7.00 -14.09
C GLY A 71 -15.76 -6.21 -15.17
N ASN A 72 -16.30 -6.23 -16.39
CA ASN A 72 -15.74 -5.48 -17.51
C ASN A 72 -16.84 -4.65 -18.18
N LYS A 73 -16.47 -3.46 -18.65
CA LYS A 73 -17.31 -2.63 -19.52
C LYS A 73 -16.61 -2.46 -20.87
N PRO A 74 -17.33 -2.63 -22.00
CA PRO A 74 -16.78 -2.27 -23.29
C PRO A 74 -16.62 -0.74 -23.36
N THR A 75 -15.43 -0.27 -23.74
CA THR A 75 -15.17 1.16 -23.92
C THR A 75 -14.48 1.39 -25.25
N PHE A 76 -14.76 2.53 -25.88
CA PHE A 76 -13.98 2.99 -27.03
C PHE A 76 -12.60 3.43 -26.55
N THR A 77 -11.57 2.85 -27.17
CA THR A 77 -10.17 3.07 -26.85
C THR A 77 -9.45 3.55 -28.10
N VAL A 78 -8.68 4.64 -27.97
CA VAL A 78 -7.76 5.08 -29.03
C VAL A 78 -6.49 4.25 -28.94
N GLN A 79 -6.15 3.62 -30.05
CA GLN A 79 -4.94 2.84 -30.25
C GLN A 79 -4.01 3.51 -31.26
N LEU A 80 -2.71 3.50 -30.96
CA LEU A 80 -1.68 3.90 -31.90
C LEU A 80 -0.91 2.69 -32.41
N LEU A 81 -0.68 2.66 -33.71
CA LEU A 81 0.14 1.66 -34.38
C LEU A 81 1.41 2.33 -34.90
N LYS A 82 2.53 2.00 -34.27
CA LYS A 82 3.82 2.64 -34.55
C LYS A 82 4.28 2.44 -35.99
N ASP A 83 4.03 1.26 -36.56
CA ASP A 83 4.39 0.93 -37.94
C ASP A 83 3.61 1.75 -38.97
N GLU A 84 2.36 2.09 -38.68
CA GLU A 84 1.45 2.85 -39.55
C GLU A 84 1.61 4.37 -39.38
N LEU A 85 1.91 4.83 -38.16
CA LEU A 85 2.29 6.22 -37.86
C LEU A 85 3.68 6.60 -38.39
N ASN A 86 4.49 5.64 -38.85
CA ASN A 86 5.85 5.89 -39.34
C ASN A 86 5.87 6.37 -40.81
N ILE A 87 5.17 7.46 -41.08
CA ILE A 87 5.13 8.11 -42.39
C ILE A 87 6.42 8.89 -42.62
N LYS A 88 6.94 8.85 -43.84
CA LYS A 88 8.16 9.59 -44.24
C LYS A 88 8.03 11.10 -44.08
N ASP A 89 6.81 11.62 -44.13
CA ASP A 89 6.47 13.03 -43.92
C ASP A 89 6.12 13.29 -42.44
N VAL A 90 7.06 13.90 -41.72
CA VAL A 90 6.93 14.24 -40.28
C VAL A 90 5.84 15.28 -40.05
N LYS A 91 5.56 16.16 -41.02
CA LYS A 91 4.54 17.21 -40.86
C LYS A 91 3.13 16.66 -40.86
N VAL A 92 2.85 15.71 -41.75
CA VAL A 92 1.56 15.01 -41.78
C VAL A 92 1.31 14.27 -40.46
N LYS A 93 2.35 13.57 -39.96
CA LYS A 93 2.30 12.90 -38.66
C LYS A 93 2.01 13.85 -37.50
N ASN A 94 2.74 14.96 -37.40
CA ASN A 94 2.57 15.94 -36.33
C ASN A 94 1.18 16.58 -36.36
N ASN A 95 0.65 16.88 -37.55
CA ASN A 95 -0.71 17.40 -37.69
C ASN A 95 -1.77 16.38 -37.26
N GLY A 96 -1.60 15.11 -37.62
CA GLY A 96 -2.52 14.05 -37.20
C GLY A 96 -2.53 13.88 -35.67
N ILE A 97 -1.36 13.81 -35.05
CA ILE A 97 -1.22 13.74 -33.59
C ILE A 97 -1.86 14.98 -32.92
N LEU A 98 -1.62 16.18 -33.44
CA LEU A 98 -2.18 17.42 -32.91
C LEU A 98 -3.72 17.43 -32.97
N LYS A 99 -4.30 17.00 -34.10
CA LYS A 99 -5.77 16.91 -34.26
C LYS A 99 -6.37 15.92 -33.27
N LEU A 100 -5.74 14.75 -33.07
CA LEU A 100 -6.15 13.79 -32.06
C LEU A 100 -6.10 14.37 -30.64
N ILE A 101 -4.98 15.01 -30.26
CA ILE A 101 -4.81 15.60 -28.92
C ILE A 101 -5.91 16.63 -28.65
N ARG A 102 -6.16 17.54 -29.61
CA ARG A 102 -7.21 18.57 -29.47
C ARG A 102 -8.60 17.94 -29.29
N LEU A 103 -8.90 16.88 -30.04
CA LEU A 103 -10.18 16.15 -29.90
C LEU A 103 -10.30 15.49 -28.52
N LEU A 104 -9.24 14.86 -28.02
CA LEU A 104 -9.24 14.20 -26.71
C LEU A 104 -9.31 15.21 -25.55
N GLU A 105 -8.63 16.36 -25.67
CA GLU A 105 -8.69 17.45 -24.70
C GLU A 105 -10.06 18.13 -24.67
N GLU A 106 -10.68 18.36 -25.84
CA GLU A 106 -12.05 18.86 -25.95
C GLU A 106 -13.07 17.86 -25.36
N ASP A 107 -12.86 16.57 -25.58
CA ASP A 107 -13.67 15.49 -24.99
C ASP A 107 -13.52 15.44 -23.46
N GLY A 108 -12.40 15.94 -22.93
CA GLY A 108 -12.02 15.89 -21.53
C GLY A 108 -11.46 14.52 -21.09
N THR A 109 -11.09 13.68 -22.05
CA THR A 109 -10.61 12.32 -21.77
C THR A 109 -9.15 12.36 -21.31
N ASN A 110 -8.84 11.62 -20.24
CA ASN A 110 -7.47 11.52 -19.73
C ASN A 110 -6.63 10.70 -20.71
N VAL A 111 -5.69 11.38 -21.36
CA VAL A 111 -4.60 10.75 -22.11
C VAL A 111 -3.60 10.19 -21.10
N GLN A 112 -3.16 8.95 -21.29
CA GLN A 112 -2.06 8.41 -20.51
C GLN A 112 -0.84 9.31 -20.71
N ASP A 113 -0.30 9.89 -19.63
CA ASP A 113 0.81 10.83 -19.68
C ASP A 113 1.95 10.35 -18.79
N GLU A 114 3.03 9.95 -19.43
CA GLU A 114 4.27 9.53 -18.76
C GLU A 114 5.46 10.39 -19.21
N PHE A 115 5.19 11.53 -19.85
CA PHE A 115 6.26 12.35 -20.41
C PHE A 115 7.00 13.12 -19.32
N PRO A 116 8.34 12.97 -19.20
CA PRO A 116 9.05 13.48 -18.02
C PRO A 116 9.11 15.00 -17.88
N ILE A 117 9.12 15.77 -18.96
CA ILE A 117 9.15 17.23 -18.84
C ILE A 117 7.77 17.72 -18.40
N GLU A 118 7.71 18.44 -17.28
CA GLU A 118 6.51 19.10 -16.78
C GLU A 118 6.58 20.60 -17.04
N LEU A 119 5.41 21.25 -17.11
CA LEU A 119 5.29 22.69 -17.32
C LEU A 119 4.56 23.33 -16.14
N ASN A 120 5.01 24.53 -15.76
CA ASN A 120 4.38 25.37 -14.74
C ASN A 120 4.23 24.65 -13.39
N VAL A 121 5.34 24.20 -12.81
CA VAL A 121 5.36 23.40 -11.58
C VAL A 121 5.57 24.30 -10.36
N TYR A 122 4.83 24.06 -9.28
CA TYR A 122 5.03 24.78 -8.03
C TYR A 122 6.32 24.33 -7.33
N SER A 123 7.19 25.28 -7.03
CA SER A 123 8.44 25.06 -6.29
C SER A 123 8.52 25.99 -5.08
N TYR A 124 9.29 25.63 -4.05
CA TYR A 124 9.71 26.61 -3.06
C TYR A 124 10.84 27.47 -3.60
N LYS A 125 10.82 28.76 -3.27
CA LYS A 125 11.88 29.72 -3.66
C LYS A 125 13.25 29.39 -3.06
N ASN A 126 13.30 28.74 -1.89
CA ASN A 126 14.55 28.36 -1.23
C ASN A 126 14.62 26.85 -0.97
N GLU A 127 15.78 26.25 -1.15
CA GLU A 127 16.02 24.81 -0.85
C GLU A 127 15.79 24.48 0.62
N SER A 128 16.11 25.39 1.54
CA SER A 128 15.89 25.19 2.98
C SER A 128 14.41 24.99 3.32
N ASP A 129 13.50 25.57 2.53
CA ASP A 129 12.06 25.48 2.79
C ASP A 129 11.58 24.04 2.52
N TYR A 130 12.21 23.32 1.58
CA TYR A 130 12.00 21.88 1.47
C TYR A 130 12.43 21.13 2.75
N ILE A 131 13.41 21.58 3.52
CA ILE A 131 13.79 20.87 4.76
C ILE A 131 12.80 21.19 5.90
N TYR A 132 12.50 22.48 6.09
CA TYR A 132 11.81 22.98 7.28
C TYR A 132 10.29 23.08 7.16
N GLU A 133 9.73 23.22 5.95
CA GLU A 133 8.29 23.25 5.78
C GLU A 133 7.69 21.84 5.99
N ASN A 134 6.47 21.80 6.52
CA ASN A 134 5.75 20.55 6.74
C ASN A 134 5.03 20.04 5.48
N LEU A 135 4.66 20.94 4.56
CA LEU A 135 3.91 20.63 3.34
C LEU A 135 4.79 20.69 2.08
N TYR A 136 4.34 20.07 0.98
CA TYR A 136 4.87 20.33 -0.35
C TYR A 136 4.23 21.57 -0.98
N PRO A 137 4.86 22.22 -1.98
CA PRO A 137 4.32 23.44 -2.60
C PRO A 137 2.87 23.31 -3.07
N THR A 138 2.51 22.21 -3.73
CA THR A 138 1.14 21.96 -4.19
C THR A 138 0.14 21.85 -3.02
N ASP A 139 0.52 21.22 -1.92
CA ASP A 139 -0.35 21.04 -0.77
C ASP A 139 -0.56 22.38 -0.06
N LYS A 140 0.50 23.19 0.04
CA LYS A 140 0.42 24.56 0.53
C LYS A 140 -0.50 25.43 -0.34
N ILE A 141 -0.49 25.25 -1.66
CA ILE A 141 -1.44 25.90 -2.58
C ILE A 141 -2.88 25.46 -2.28
N ILE A 142 -3.13 24.16 -2.12
CA ILE A 142 -4.48 23.63 -1.83
C ILE A 142 -5.01 24.18 -0.51
N GLU A 143 -4.21 24.17 0.57
CA GLU A 143 -4.59 24.77 1.85
C GLU A 143 -4.92 26.25 1.69
N THR A 144 -4.08 26.99 0.96
CA THR A 144 -4.33 28.42 0.68
C THR A 144 -5.66 28.64 -0.05
N ILE A 145 -6.02 27.76 -0.99
CA ILE A 145 -7.30 27.83 -1.73
C ILE A 145 -8.49 27.62 -0.77
N ILE A 146 -8.42 26.60 0.09
CA ILE A 146 -9.48 26.25 1.05
C ILE A 146 -9.64 27.35 2.10
N GLU A 147 -8.55 27.74 2.75
CA GLU A 147 -8.54 28.75 3.82
C GLU A 147 -9.10 30.10 3.36
N ASN A 148 -8.92 30.45 2.09
CA ASN A 148 -9.36 31.72 1.50
C ASN A 148 -10.62 31.60 0.64
N GLN A 149 -11.25 30.42 0.56
CA GLN A 149 -12.48 30.15 -0.21
C GLN A 149 -12.38 30.53 -1.70
N LEU A 150 -11.22 30.29 -2.33
CA LEU A 150 -10.93 30.78 -3.69
C LEU A 150 -11.35 29.84 -4.83
N LEU A 151 -12.00 28.71 -4.50
CA LEU A 151 -12.31 27.68 -5.49
C LEU A 151 -13.23 28.19 -6.61
N ALA A 152 -14.25 29.00 -6.30
CA ALA A 152 -15.15 29.58 -7.31
C ALA A 152 -14.39 30.47 -8.32
N GLU A 153 -13.47 31.30 -7.83
CA GLU A 153 -12.63 32.17 -8.68
C GLU A 153 -11.72 31.32 -9.58
N ILE A 154 -11.12 30.27 -9.03
CA ILE A 154 -10.26 29.34 -9.78
C ILE A 154 -11.03 28.61 -10.87
N LEU A 155 -12.23 28.10 -10.58
CA LEU A 155 -13.09 27.43 -11.57
C LEU A 155 -13.48 28.36 -12.72
N SER A 156 -13.53 29.67 -12.46
CA SER A 156 -13.87 30.69 -13.45
C SER A 156 -12.69 31.10 -14.36
N THR A 157 -11.49 30.56 -14.12
CA THR A 157 -10.31 30.86 -14.94
C THR A 157 -10.29 30.06 -16.25
N TYR A 158 -9.76 30.69 -17.30
CA TYR A 158 -9.61 30.08 -18.62
C TYR A 158 -8.35 30.63 -19.32
N TYR A 159 -7.92 29.95 -20.38
CA TYR A 159 -6.78 30.32 -21.21
C TYR A 159 -7.13 30.21 -22.69
N VAL A 160 -6.79 31.23 -23.46
CA VAL A 160 -6.95 31.28 -24.94
C VAL A 160 -5.63 31.76 -25.52
N HIS A 161 -5.04 30.98 -26.44
CA HIS A 161 -3.79 31.37 -27.09
C HIS A 161 -4.00 32.46 -28.16
N SER A 162 -3.16 33.50 -28.15
CA SER A 162 -3.38 34.76 -28.89
C SER A 162 -3.13 34.74 -30.40
N SER A 163 -2.64 33.64 -30.98
CA SER A 163 -1.88 33.72 -32.25
C SER A 163 -2.44 32.97 -33.48
N TYR A 164 -3.60 32.26 -33.46
CA TYR A 164 -4.13 31.62 -34.69
C TYR A 164 -5.61 31.19 -34.66
N GLU A 165 -6.27 31.15 -35.83
CA GLU A 165 -7.73 31.05 -36.10
C GLU A 165 -8.46 29.74 -35.68
N GLU A 166 -7.80 28.79 -35.03
CA GLU A 166 -8.42 27.61 -34.39
C GLU A 166 -7.89 27.51 -32.95
N HIS A 167 -8.40 28.39 -32.08
CA HIS A 167 -7.84 28.65 -30.75
C HIS A 167 -7.78 27.39 -29.87
N TYR A 168 -6.57 27.02 -29.41
CA TYR A 168 -6.42 26.15 -28.25
C TYR A 168 -7.01 26.86 -27.04
N GLN A 169 -8.05 26.27 -26.45
CA GLN A 169 -8.80 26.80 -25.32
C GLN A 169 -8.72 25.84 -24.14
N PHE A 170 -8.53 26.38 -22.94
CA PHE A 170 -8.53 25.60 -21.71
C PHE A 170 -9.42 26.30 -20.67
N THR A 171 -10.24 25.52 -19.96
CA THR A 171 -11.08 26.01 -18.87
C THR A 171 -10.84 25.18 -17.61
N THR A 172 -10.67 25.85 -16.48
CA THR A 172 -10.40 25.16 -15.22
C THR A 172 -11.63 24.37 -14.73
N ILE A 173 -12.84 24.85 -15.02
CA ILE A 173 -14.08 24.14 -14.69
C ILE A 173 -14.24 22.78 -15.39
N ASN A 174 -13.73 22.61 -16.63
CA ASN A 174 -13.75 21.30 -17.30
C ASN A 174 -12.95 20.25 -16.50
N ARG A 175 -11.86 20.65 -15.82
CA ARG A 175 -11.10 19.76 -14.95
C ARG A 175 -11.92 19.29 -13.75
N ALA A 176 -12.73 20.18 -13.17
CA ALA A 176 -13.62 19.81 -12.07
C ALA A 176 -14.68 18.80 -12.53
N ILE A 177 -15.32 19.05 -13.68
CA ILE A 177 -16.30 18.13 -14.27
C ILE A 177 -15.69 16.75 -14.50
N ASN A 178 -14.49 16.69 -15.09
CA ASN A 178 -13.81 15.42 -15.34
C ASN A 178 -13.39 14.70 -14.05
N ALA A 179 -12.99 15.45 -13.01
CA ALA A 179 -12.69 14.88 -11.70
C ALA A 179 -13.90 14.16 -11.09
N PHE A 180 -15.10 14.72 -11.24
CA PHE A 180 -16.35 14.08 -10.78
C PHE A 180 -16.82 12.95 -11.70
N LYS A 181 -16.64 13.09 -13.02
CA LYS A 181 -16.92 12.01 -13.97
C LYS A 181 -16.10 10.76 -13.63
N SER A 182 -14.84 10.92 -13.22
CA SER A 182 -14.00 9.80 -12.76
C SER A 182 -14.53 9.08 -11.51
N LYS A 183 -15.36 9.75 -10.71
CA LYS A 183 -16.07 9.19 -9.55
C LYS A 183 -17.50 8.71 -9.90
N GLY A 184 -17.85 8.65 -11.18
CA GLY A 184 -19.18 8.24 -11.65
C GLY A 184 -20.27 9.30 -11.50
N ILE A 185 -19.91 10.56 -11.22
CA ILE A 185 -20.86 11.67 -11.10
C ILE A 185 -20.80 12.49 -12.39
N GLU A 186 -21.84 12.40 -13.21
CA GLU A 186 -22.00 13.29 -14.36
C GLU A 186 -22.49 14.66 -13.91
N ILE A 187 -21.87 15.73 -14.44
CA ILE A 187 -22.24 17.10 -14.10
C ILE A 187 -22.95 17.71 -15.33
N PRO A 188 -24.24 18.10 -15.19
CA PRO A 188 -25.07 18.54 -16.30
C PRO A 188 -24.79 20.00 -16.68
N ILE A 189 -23.56 20.32 -17.07
CA ILE A 189 -23.12 21.70 -17.34
C ILE A 189 -22.51 21.80 -18.75
N ASN A 190 -22.93 22.83 -19.49
CA ASN A 190 -22.35 23.26 -20.74
C ASN A 190 -21.41 24.45 -20.51
N ILE A 191 -20.25 24.40 -21.15
CA ILE A 191 -19.21 25.44 -21.05
C ILE A 191 -18.91 25.96 -22.45
N ASN A 192 -18.86 27.29 -22.58
CA ASN A 192 -18.45 27.96 -23.80
C ASN A 192 -17.61 29.20 -23.46
N ILE A 193 -16.68 29.56 -24.33
CA ILE A 193 -15.95 30.83 -24.26
C ILE A 193 -16.44 31.71 -25.41
N ASP A 194 -17.21 32.75 -25.10
CA ASP A 194 -17.68 33.75 -26.08
C ASP A 194 -17.03 35.10 -25.79
N ARG A 195 -16.42 35.73 -26.80
CA ARG A 195 -15.79 37.07 -26.69
C ARG A 195 -14.85 37.28 -25.50
N ASN A 196 -14.08 36.25 -25.11
CA ASN A 196 -13.22 36.25 -23.91
C ASN A 196 -14.02 36.32 -22.59
N GLU A 197 -15.22 35.76 -22.54
CA GLU A 197 -15.96 35.49 -21.30
C GLU A 197 -16.30 34.00 -21.22
N LEU A 198 -16.04 33.40 -20.05
CA LEU A 198 -16.41 32.01 -19.77
C LEU A 198 -17.89 31.95 -19.39
N ILE A 199 -18.70 31.32 -20.23
CA ILE A 199 -20.12 31.09 -20.01
C ILE A 199 -20.30 29.66 -19.50
N VAL A 200 -20.86 29.52 -18.30
CA VAL A 200 -21.16 28.23 -17.66
C VAL A 200 -22.66 28.16 -17.37
N GLN A 201 -23.35 27.18 -17.96
CA GLN A 201 -24.80 27.02 -17.83
C GLN A 201 -25.17 25.56 -17.61
N PHE A 202 -26.23 25.31 -16.84
CA PHE A 202 -26.78 23.95 -16.75
C PHE A 202 -27.36 23.50 -18.09
N ASN A 203 -27.24 22.21 -18.40
CA ASN A 203 -27.85 21.60 -19.57
C ASN A 203 -29.38 21.62 -19.45
N GLN A 204 -30.07 22.19 -20.44
CA GLN A 204 -31.52 22.36 -20.41
C GLN A 204 -32.29 21.04 -20.62
N ASP A 205 -31.63 20.03 -21.22
CA ASP A 205 -32.23 18.73 -21.52
C ASP A 205 -32.16 17.73 -20.35
N GLU A 206 -31.51 18.09 -19.24
CA GLU A 206 -31.31 17.23 -18.07
C GLU A 206 -32.13 17.67 -16.85
N ASN A 207 -32.50 16.72 -15.98
CA ASN A 207 -33.29 17.00 -14.79
C ASN A 207 -32.41 17.56 -13.66
N ILE A 208 -32.12 18.87 -13.72
CA ILE A 208 -31.24 19.58 -12.78
C ILE A 208 -31.74 19.51 -11.35
N SER A 209 -33.05 19.61 -11.12
CA SER A 209 -33.63 19.51 -9.77
C SER A 209 -33.39 18.14 -9.15
N ASN A 210 -33.50 17.06 -9.93
CA ASN A 210 -33.19 15.72 -9.45
C ASN A 210 -31.69 15.57 -9.13
N TRP A 211 -30.83 15.99 -10.05
CA TRP A 211 -29.38 15.95 -9.85
C TRP A 211 -28.93 16.72 -8.60
N LYS A 212 -29.49 17.92 -8.37
CA LYS A 212 -29.18 18.73 -7.18
C LYS A 212 -29.66 18.04 -5.89
N ASN A 213 -30.85 17.46 -5.88
CA ASN A 213 -31.36 16.73 -4.71
C ASN A 213 -30.53 15.48 -4.40
N GLU A 214 -30.17 14.69 -5.41
CA GLU A 214 -29.33 13.50 -5.24
C GLU A 214 -27.95 13.83 -4.64
N ASN A 215 -27.44 15.03 -4.91
CA ASN A 215 -26.14 15.51 -4.44
C ASN A 215 -26.20 16.46 -3.23
N ASN A 216 -27.37 16.63 -2.59
CA ASN A 216 -27.58 17.56 -1.47
C ASN A 216 -27.19 19.02 -1.76
N ILE A 217 -27.50 19.52 -2.96
CA ILE A 217 -27.24 20.89 -3.43
C ILE A 217 -28.54 21.70 -3.43
N SER A 218 -28.49 22.96 -2.99
CA SER A 218 -29.66 23.85 -2.99
C SER A 218 -30.13 24.22 -4.40
N GLU A 219 -31.45 24.28 -4.61
CA GLU A 219 -32.07 24.49 -5.94
C GLU A 219 -31.66 25.82 -6.60
N ASP A 220 -31.38 26.84 -5.81
CA ASP A 220 -31.03 28.20 -6.23
C ASP A 220 -29.54 28.41 -6.56
N LEU A 221 -28.67 27.45 -6.23
CA LEU A 221 -27.23 27.61 -6.46
C LEU A 221 -26.88 27.65 -7.95
N PRO A 222 -26.08 28.64 -8.40
CA PRO A 222 -25.61 28.67 -9.79
C PRO A 222 -24.63 27.51 -10.08
N PRO A 223 -24.31 27.23 -11.36
CA PRO A 223 -23.49 26.09 -11.76
C PRO A 223 -22.14 25.99 -11.03
N ILE A 224 -21.37 27.09 -10.98
CA ILE A 224 -20.04 27.11 -10.35
C ILE A 224 -20.14 26.84 -8.85
N GLU A 225 -21.06 27.51 -8.15
CA GLU A 225 -21.27 27.30 -6.71
C GLU A 225 -21.80 25.89 -6.39
N SER A 226 -22.55 25.29 -7.31
CA SER A 226 -22.98 23.89 -7.19
C SER A 226 -21.78 22.95 -7.24
N ILE A 227 -20.80 23.22 -8.12
CA ILE A 227 -19.54 22.46 -8.16
C ILE A 227 -18.72 22.71 -6.89
N VAL A 228 -18.57 23.96 -6.43
CA VAL A 228 -17.85 24.27 -5.18
C VAL A 228 -18.45 23.49 -4.00
N LYS A 229 -19.79 23.45 -3.92
CA LYS A 229 -20.50 22.70 -2.89
C LYS A 229 -20.29 21.19 -3.02
N LEU A 230 -20.19 20.66 -4.24
CA LEU A 230 -19.91 19.26 -4.50
C LEU A 230 -18.46 18.89 -4.16
N VAL A 231 -17.52 19.80 -4.39
CA VAL A 231 -16.11 19.63 -3.97
C VAL A 231 -16.01 19.60 -2.45
N ASN A 232 -16.74 20.47 -1.75
CA ASN A 232 -16.82 20.49 -0.28
C ASN A 232 -15.44 20.40 0.41
N ASP A 233 -14.49 21.19 -0.08
CA ASP A 233 -13.09 21.23 0.38
C ASP A 233 -12.33 19.88 0.29
N ASP A 234 -12.78 18.96 -0.58
CA ASP A 234 -12.05 17.73 -0.91
C ASP A 234 -10.72 18.08 -1.60
N LYS A 235 -9.64 18.04 -0.82
CA LYS A 235 -8.26 18.29 -1.27
C LYS A 235 -7.87 17.44 -2.49
N ILE A 236 -8.43 16.24 -2.64
CA ILE A 236 -8.15 15.34 -3.77
C ILE A 236 -8.74 15.93 -5.05
N ILE A 237 -10.00 16.39 -4.99
CA ILE A 237 -10.64 17.02 -6.15
C ILE A 237 -9.97 18.35 -6.48
N ILE A 238 -9.63 19.17 -5.48
CA ILE A 238 -8.91 20.44 -5.70
C ILE A 238 -7.56 20.17 -6.37
N ARG A 239 -6.82 19.12 -5.93
CA ARG A 239 -5.58 18.69 -6.59
C ARG A 239 -5.83 18.36 -8.07
N LYS A 240 -6.85 17.56 -8.41
CA LYS A 240 -7.17 17.23 -9.81
C LYS A 240 -7.49 18.46 -10.67
N ILE A 241 -8.19 19.43 -10.09
CA ILE A 241 -8.50 20.70 -10.75
C ILE A 241 -7.22 21.42 -11.13
N ILE A 242 -6.29 21.58 -10.17
CA ILE A 242 -5.06 22.36 -10.38
C ILE A 242 -3.91 21.57 -11.01
N ASP A 243 -3.98 20.25 -11.18
CA ASP A 243 -2.87 19.40 -11.68
C ASP A 243 -2.44 19.68 -13.14
N ASN A 244 -3.30 20.30 -13.94
CA ASN A 244 -2.94 20.66 -15.30
C ASN A 244 -1.96 21.86 -15.32
N SER A 245 -0.96 21.85 -16.20
CA SER A 245 0.03 22.93 -16.31
C SER A 245 -0.57 24.33 -16.55
N ILE A 246 -1.66 24.44 -17.30
CA ILE A 246 -2.38 25.70 -17.51
C ILE A 246 -3.15 26.08 -16.25
N SER A 247 -3.85 25.13 -15.63
CA SER A 247 -4.53 25.38 -14.35
C SER A 247 -3.56 25.80 -13.26
N ARG A 248 -2.35 25.22 -13.20
CA ARG A 248 -1.29 25.62 -12.25
C ARG A 248 -0.90 27.07 -12.43
N LEU A 249 -0.68 27.48 -13.68
CA LEU A 249 -0.37 28.87 -14.04
C LEU A 249 -1.50 29.83 -13.68
N LEU A 250 -2.74 29.52 -14.05
CA LEU A 250 -3.91 30.36 -13.74
C LEU A 250 -4.10 30.52 -12.22
N THR A 251 -3.99 29.41 -11.49
CA THR A 251 -4.05 29.39 -10.02
C THR A 251 -2.90 30.18 -9.39
N TYR A 252 -1.67 30.01 -9.89
CA TYR A 252 -0.50 30.76 -9.41
C TYR A 252 -0.70 32.26 -9.57
N ASN A 253 -1.11 32.70 -10.77
CA ASN A 253 -1.31 34.10 -11.08
C ASN A 253 -2.35 34.72 -10.15
N LEU A 254 -3.49 34.04 -9.95
CA LEU A 254 -4.54 34.48 -9.03
C LEU A 254 -4.04 34.63 -7.58
N LEU A 255 -3.35 33.61 -7.07
CA LEU A 255 -2.85 33.61 -5.69
C LEU A 255 -1.70 34.61 -5.48
N ASN A 256 -0.84 34.78 -6.48
CA ASN A 256 0.28 35.71 -6.44
C ASN A 256 -0.20 37.17 -6.52
N GLU A 257 -1.21 37.47 -7.36
CA GLU A 257 -1.85 38.78 -7.42
C GLU A 257 -2.48 39.17 -6.06
N LYS A 258 -3.07 38.20 -5.36
CA LYS A 258 -3.60 38.38 -4.00
C LYS A 258 -2.54 38.37 -2.90
N GLY A 259 -1.27 38.12 -3.23
CA GLY A 259 -0.15 38.10 -2.28
C GLY A 259 -0.18 36.93 -1.28
N LEU A 260 -0.90 35.85 -1.59
CA LEU A 260 -1.13 34.73 -0.65
C LEU A 260 0.00 33.69 -0.62
N ILE A 261 0.92 33.72 -1.60
CA ILE A 261 1.94 32.66 -1.79
C ILE A 261 3.38 33.22 -1.89
N PRO A 262 3.86 33.99 -0.89
CA PRO A 262 5.12 34.73 -0.99
C PRO A 262 6.37 33.85 -1.14
N ASN A 263 6.33 32.58 -0.70
CA ASN A 263 7.45 31.65 -0.73
C ASN A 263 7.37 30.58 -1.85
N ILE A 264 6.36 30.66 -2.72
CA ILE A 264 6.17 29.72 -3.83
C ILE A 264 6.56 30.40 -5.15
N ALA A 265 7.31 29.67 -5.99
CA ALA A 265 7.60 30.02 -7.37
C ALA A 265 6.88 29.05 -8.33
N LEU A 266 6.76 29.47 -9.59
CA LEU A 266 6.23 28.66 -10.67
C LEU A 266 7.35 28.44 -11.68
N GLU A 267 7.88 27.21 -11.73
CA GLU A 267 8.91 26.83 -12.68
C GLU A 267 8.29 26.55 -14.04
N ASP A 268 8.75 27.25 -15.08
CA ASP A 268 8.18 27.15 -16.43
C ASP A 268 8.40 25.77 -17.06
N TYR A 269 9.57 25.16 -16.82
CA TYR A 269 9.97 23.83 -17.28
C TYR A 269 10.68 23.09 -16.16
N THR A 270 10.17 21.91 -15.80
CA THR A 270 10.86 20.99 -14.89
C THR A 270 10.89 19.59 -15.49
N ILE A 271 11.60 18.67 -14.84
CA ILE A 271 11.62 17.27 -15.21
C ILE A 271 11.28 16.42 -14.00
N SER A 272 10.28 15.54 -14.15
CA SER A 272 9.69 14.76 -13.06
C SER A 272 10.72 13.94 -12.29
N PHE A 273 11.78 13.46 -12.95
CA PHE A 273 12.88 12.73 -12.31
C PHE A 273 13.65 13.56 -11.28
N GLN A 274 13.87 14.85 -11.53
CA GLN A 274 14.55 15.72 -10.57
C GLN A 274 13.66 15.98 -9.35
N GLU A 275 12.37 16.21 -9.57
CA GLU A 275 11.38 16.35 -8.50
C GLU A 275 11.26 15.07 -7.65
N GLU A 276 11.23 13.90 -8.29
CA GLU A 276 11.23 12.61 -7.59
C GLU A 276 12.49 12.45 -6.73
N TYR A 277 13.66 12.77 -7.29
CA TYR A 277 14.92 12.75 -6.55
C TYR A 277 14.88 13.69 -5.34
N LEU A 278 14.42 14.94 -5.50
CA LEU A 278 14.34 15.91 -4.40
C LEU A 278 13.37 15.44 -3.31
N LYS A 279 12.20 14.91 -3.69
CA LYS A 279 11.22 14.35 -2.73
C LYS A 279 11.80 13.18 -1.96
N GLN A 280 12.45 12.26 -2.65
CA GLN A 280 13.10 11.08 -2.07
C GLN A 280 14.23 11.49 -1.12
N LYS A 281 15.14 12.35 -1.58
CA LYS A 281 16.29 12.84 -0.82
C LYS A 281 15.83 13.58 0.45
N ARG A 282 14.80 14.42 0.34
CA ARG A 282 14.14 15.08 1.48
C ARG A 282 13.61 14.06 2.50
N SER A 283 12.92 13.02 2.06
CA SER A 283 12.38 11.98 2.94
C SER A 283 13.51 11.24 3.68
N LEU A 284 14.59 10.90 2.96
CA LEU A 284 15.77 10.25 3.54
C LEU A 284 16.49 11.15 4.57
N ILE A 285 16.71 12.43 4.27
CA ILE A 285 17.32 13.40 5.22
C ILE A 285 16.47 13.53 6.48
N LYS A 286 15.13 13.62 6.34
CA LYS A 286 14.22 13.76 7.48
C LYS A 286 14.20 12.54 8.39
N SER A 287 14.56 11.35 7.89
CA SER A 287 14.54 10.08 8.60
C SER A 287 15.92 9.60 9.07
N ASN A 288 17.01 10.07 8.44
CA ASN A 288 18.37 9.57 8.67
C ASN A 288 19.38 10.73 8.82
N PRO A 289 19.91 10.98 10.02
CA PRO A 289 20.83 12.10 10.28
C PRO A 289 22.14 12.07 9.48
N GLY A 290 22.55 10.90 8.98
CA GLY A 290 23.77 10.72 8.19
C GLY A 290 23.62 11.06 6.71
N ILE A 291 22.40 11.33 6.24
CA ILE A 291 22.10 11.68 4.85
C ILE A 291 21.94 13.20 4.74
N THR A 292 22.59 13.80 3.76
CA THR A 292 22.53 15.25 3.50
C THR A 292 22.23 15.50 2.02
N MET A 293 21.82 16.71 1.64
CA MET A 293 21.64 17.04 0.22
C MET A 293 22.91 16.84 -0.62
N LYS A 294 24.09 16.79 0.01
CA LYS A 294 25.40 16.63 -0.65
C LYS A 294 25.91 15.20 -0.69
N SER A 295 25.36 14.29 0.12
CA SER A 295 25.83 12.90 0.13
C SER A 295 25.43 12.19 -1.17
N SER A 296 26.32 11.32 -1.64
CA SER A 296 26.12 10.49 -2.84
C SER A 296 25.18 9.31 -2.58
N ALA A 297 24.56 8.76 -3.63
CA ALA A 297 23.71 7.57 -3.52
C ALA A 297 24.45 6.38 -2.87
N LYS A 298 25.75 6.24 -3.17
CA LYS A 298 26.59 5.21 -2.55
C LYS A 298 26.72 5.40 -1.04
N GLU A 299 27.08 6.61 -0.62
CA GLU A 299 27.20 6.95 0.80
C GLU A 299 25.88 6.79 1.53
N ASP A 300 24.77 7.20 0.90
CA ASP A 300 23.44 7.07 1.47
C ASP A 300 23.02 5.61 1.63
N PHE A 301 23.25 4.78 0.61
CA PHE A 301 22.96 3.35 0.69
C PHE A 301 23.77 2.68 1.80
N ILE A 302 25.08 2.97 1.88
CA ILE A 302 25.95 2.45 2.94
C ILE A 302 25.44 2.91 4.31
N ASN A 303 25.12 4.20 4.46
CA ASN A 303 24.66 4.77 5.73
C ASN A 303 23.34 4.13 6.17
N LEU A 304 22.37 4.01 5.26
CA LEU A 304 21.09 3.33 5.51
C LEU A 304 21.32 1.88 5.93
N PHE A 305 22.09 1.13 5.15
CA PHE A 305 22.33 -0.28 5.44
C PHE A 305 23.02 -0.48 6.79
N LYS A 306 24.06 0.31 7.08
CA LYS A 306 24.77 0.28 8.38
C LYS A 306 23.85 0.58 9.55
N THR A 307 22.99 1.59 9.42
CA THR A 307 22.15 2.08 10.52
C THR A 307 20.91 1.23 10.76
N THR A 308 20.45 0.49 9.75
CA THR A 308 19.14 -0.19 9.82
C THR A 308 19.19 -1.70 9.61
N SER A 309 20.05 -2.23 8.74
CA SER A 309 19.93 -3.61 8.22
C SER A 309 21.16 -4.50 8.40
N LEU A 310 22.36 -3.96 8.59
CA LEU A 310 23.63 -4.72 8.64
C LEU A 310 23.60 -5.86 9.67
N LYS A 311 23.04 -5.61 10.86
CA LYS A 311 22.98 -6.64 11.92
C LYS A 311 22.07 -7.81 11.55
N ASN A 312 20.86 -7.51 11.10
CA ASN A 312 19.89 -8.51 10.65
C ASN A 312 20.42 -9.30 9.44
N PHE A 313 21.23 -8.66 8.61
CA PHE A 313 21.84 -9.28 7.45
C PHE A 313 22.90 -10.32 7.80
N LEU A 314 23.73 -10.02 8.80
CA LEU A 314 24.79 -10.93 9.27
C LEU A 314 24.24 -12.13 10.04
N ASP A 315 23.03 -12.03 10.59
CA ASP A 315 22.36 -13.11 11.34
C ASP A 315 21.68 -14.18 10.45
N LYS A 316 21.80 -14.06 9.12
CA LYS A 316 21.09 -14.92 8.16
C LYS A 316 22.03 -15.74 7.30
N ALA A 317 21.58 -16.93 6.94
CA ALA A 317 22.07 -17.67 5.79
C ALA A 317 21.19 -17.37 4.58
N ILE A 318 21.81 -17.11 3.43
CA ILE A 318 21.10 -16.72 2.21
C ILE A 318 21.18 -17.86 1.21
N ASN A 319 20.03 -18.45 0.90
CA ASN A 319 19.93 -19.48 -0.12
C ASN A 319 19.86 -18.84 -1.52
N THR A 320 20.67 -19.32 -2.47
CA THR A 320 20.63 -18.81 -3.84
C THR A 320 19.84 -19.77 -4.73
N ASP A 321 18.91 -19.26 -5.54
CA ASP A 321 17.98 -20.05 -6.39
C ASP A 321 18.67 -20.87 -7.52
N LYS A 322 19.99 -21.08 -7.45
CA LYS A 322 20.78 -21.88 -8.40
C LYS A 322 21.38 -23.07 -7.68
N ASP A 323 20.64 -24.17 -7.65
CA ASP A 323 20.97 -25.46 -7.03
C ASP A 323 21.17 -25.39 -5.50
N GLU A 324 20.71 -26.42 -4.78
CA GLU A 324 20.75 -26.55 -3.29
C GLU A 324 22.17 -26.57 -2.67
N LYS A 325 23.20 -26.06 -3.35
CA LYS A 325 24.61 -26.15 -2.96
C LYS A 325 25.30 -24.82 -2.65
N ASP A 326 24.73 -23.66 -2.99
CA ASP A 326 25.41 -22.37 -2.78
C ASP A 326 24.66 -21.51 -1.75
N ILE A 327 24.87 -21.81 -0.46
CA ILE A 327 24.43 -20.97 0.66
C ILE A 327 25.47 -19.89 0.92
N ILE A 328 25.06 -18.63 0.82
CA ILE A 328 25.89 -17.48 1.15
C ILE A 328 25.71 -17.18 2.65
N ILE A 329 26.82 -17.14 3.38
CA ILE A 329 26.85 -16.68 4.77
C ILE A 329 27.56 -15.33 4.78
N PRO A 330 26.83 -14.19 4.85
CA PRO A 330 27.41 -12.86 4.74
C PRO A 330 28.50 -12.61 5.78
N GLY A 331 28.35 -13.15 6.99
CA GLY A 331 29.36 -13.05 8.04
C GLY A 331 30.70 -13.71 7.70
N ASN A 332 30.70 -14.84 6.97
CA ASN A 332 31.94 -15.50 6.58
C ASN A 332 32.72 -14.65 5.57
N ILE A 333 32.00 -14.07 4.61
CA ILE A 333 32.58 -13.14 3.64
C ILE A 333 33.19 -11.93 4.36
N LEU A 334 32.48 -11.35 5.32
CA LEU A 334 32.98 -10.22 6.11
C LEU A 334 34.24 -10.60 6.91
N ILE A 335 34.25 -11.77 7.55
CA ILE A 335 35.39 -12.34 8.28
C ILE A 335 36.60 -12.52 7.35
N ASP A 336 36.40 -13.06 6.17
CA ASP A 336 37.47 -13.30 5.20
C ASP A 336 38.09 -11.98 4.72
N MET A 337 37.27 -10.96 4.45
CA MET A 337 37.74 -9.62 4.08
C MET A 337 38.58 -8.98 5.20
N VAL A 338 38.22 -9.17 6.47
CA VAL A 338 39.03 -8.73 7.62
C VAL A 338 40.39 -9.42 7.63
N LYS A 339 40.43 -10.74 7.42
CA LYS A 339 41.67 -11.52 7.38
C LYS A 339 42.59 -11.10 6.23
N GLU A 340 42.03 -10.81 5.05
CA GLU A 340 42.78 -10.31 3.89
C GLU A 340 43.49 -8.97 4.15
N LYS A 341 42.98 -8.14 5.07
CA LYS A 341 43.61 -6.89 5.50
C LYS A 341 44.67 -7.08 6.61
N ASN A 342 45.12 -8.31 6.86
CA ASN A 342 46.05 -8.68 7.94
C ASN A 342 45.51 -8.44 9.36
N HIS A 343 44.19 -8.48 9.55
CA HIS A 343 43.59 -8.48 10.88
C HIS A 343 43.13 -9.91 11.24
N ASP A 344 43.64 -10.47 12.33
CA ASP A 344 43.19 -11.76 12.82
C ASP A 344 41.85 -11.60 13.54
N ILE A 345 40.87 -12.45 13.20
CA ILE A 345 39.52 -12.40 13.74
C ILE A 345 39.18 -13.79 14.33
N PRO A 346 39.12 -13.91 15.67
CA PRO A 346 38.89 -15.18 16.36
C PRO A 346 37.40 -15.58 16.36
N ILE A 347 36.76 -15.52 15.19
CA ILE A 347 35.33 -15.82 15.02
C ILE A 347 35.18 -16.77 13.83
N THR A 348 34.34 -17.77 14.02
CA THR A 348 33.89 -18.72 12.99
C THR A 348 32.38 -18.75 12.97
N ILE A 349 31.78 -19.09 11.82
CA ILE A 349 30.33 -19.14 11.68
C ILE A 349 29.92 -20.50 11.13
N GLU A 350 28.93 -21.10 11.77
CA GLU A 350 28.31 -22.35 11.36
C GLU A 350 26.85 -22.11 10.93
N LEU A 351 26.33 -22.98 10.08
CA LEU A 351 24.93 -22.93 9.66
C LEU A 351 24.03 -23.48 10.78
N ALA A 352 22.90 -22.82 11.06
CA ALA A 352 21.91 -23.35 11.99
C ALA A 352 21.13 -24.54 11.41
N GLU A 353 20.48 -25.35 12.26
CA GLU A 353 19.74 -26.55 11.84
C GLU A 353 18.56 -26.24 10.90
N ASP A 354 17.96 -25.06 11.04
CA ASP A 354 16.87 -24.57 10.20
C ASP A 354 17.32 -24.09 8.81
N LYS A 355 18.64 -24.07 8.56
CA LYS A 355 19.33 -23.61 7.35
C LYS A 355 19.06 -22.15 6.94
N ASN A 356 18.37 -21.38 7.77
CA ASN A 356 18.02 -19.98 7.52
C ASN A 356 18.78 -19.03 8.47
N GLY A 357 19.20 -19.52 9.64
CA GLY A 357 20.05 -18.80 10.58
C GLY A 357 21.52 -19.23 10.54
N VAL A 358 22.35 -18.47 11.26
CA VAL A 358 23.77 -18.81 11.46
C VAL A 358 24.15 -18.72 12.94
N ILE A 359 25.10 -19.55 13.34
CA ILE A 359 25.61 -19.62 14.71
C ILE A 359 27.06 -19.14 14.67
N TYR A 360 27.31 -17.98 15.27
CA TYR A 360 28.65 -17.46 15.46
C TYR A 360 29.33 -18.16 16.64
N LYS A 361 30.61 -18.49 16.51
CA LYS A 361 31.44 -19.11 17.55
C LYS A 361 32.77 -18.39 17.65
N TYR A 362 33.18 -18.09 18.87
CA TYR A 362 34.49 -17.51 19.13
C TYR A 362 35.56 -18.59 19.30
N THR A 363 36.75 -18.35 18.76
CA THR A 363 37.86 -19.30 18.72
C THR A 363 39.16 -18.76 19.33
N GLY A 364 39.10 -17.64 20.05
CA GLY A 364 40.26 -17.03 20.68
C GLY A 364 40.53 -17.56 22.09
N ASP A 365 41.75 -17.36 22.59
CA ASP A 365 42.21 -17.86 23.89
C ASP A 365 41.70 -17.06 25.11
N LEU A 366 40.88 -16.03 24.89
CA LEU A 366 40.36 -15.11 25.91
C LEU A 366 38.87 -15.39 26.21
N GLU A 367 38.45 -15.35 27.47
CA GLU A 367 37.03 -15.37 27.83
C GLU A 367 36.34 -14.07 27.38
N ILE A 368 35.40 -14.16 26.45
CA ILE A 368 34.68 -13.01 25.85
C ILE A 368 33.27 -12.77 26.41
N GLY A 369 32.83 -13.51 27.44
CA GLY A 369 31.48 -13.36 28.02
C GLY A 369 30.34 -13.50 26.98
N ASP A 370 29.21 -12.83 27.19
CA ASP A 370 28.03 -12.83 26.28
C ASP A 370 28.15 -11.78 25.15
N THR A 371 29.36 -11.39 24.78
CA THR A 371 29.59 -10.41 23.71
C THR A 371 28.92 -10.90 22.42
N ASN A 372 28.00 -10.09 21.88
CA ASN A 372 27.28 -10.46 20.66
C ASN A 372 28.31 -10.59 19.52
N LEU A 373 28.50 -11.81 19.06
CA LEU A 373 29.58 -12.14 18.12
C LEU A 373 29.38 -11.48 16.75
N ILE A 374 28.14 -11.14 16.37
CA ILE A 374 27.86 -10.35 15.18
C ILE A 374 28.36 -8.92 15.38
N ASP A 375 28.03 -8.29 16.52
CA ASP A 375 28.49 -6.95 16.86
C ASP A 375 30.03 -6.88 16.97
N LEU A 376 30.66 -7.94 17.49
CA LEU A 376 32.12 -8.09 17.53
C LEU A 376 32.71 -8.28 16.12
N THR A 377 32.06 -9.07 15.26
CA THR A 377 32.47 -9.23 13.85
C THR A 377 32.41 -7.90 13.10
N ILE A 378 31.32 -7.13 13.30
CA ILE A 378 31.19 -5.77 12.76
C ILE A 378 32.31 -4.88 13.31
N ASP A 379 32.71 -5.04 14.56
CA ASP A 379 33.80 -4.25 15.15
C ASP A 379 35.16 -4.48 14.50
N TYR A 380 35.58 -5.74 14.38
CA TYR A 380 36.78 -6.07 13.64
C TYR A 380 36.72 -5.58 12.18
N ALA A 381 35.55 -5.67 11.55
CA ALA A 381 35.35 -5.16 10.20
C ALA A 381 35.46 -3.64 10.08
N ASP A 382 34.97 -2.90 11.08
CA ASP A 382 35.04 -1.44 11.14
C ASP A 382 36.50 -0.98 11.32
N LYS A 383 37.24 -1.62 12.24
CA LYS A 383 38.67 -1.36 12.49
C LYS A 383 39.54 -1.68 11.28
N ALA A 384 39.22 -2.76 10.57
CA ALA A 384 39.89 -3.12 9.32
C ALA A 384 39.48 -2.22 8.13
N GLY A 385 38.46 -1.36 8.31
CA GLY A 385 37.93 -0.47 7.28
C GLY A 385 37.26 -1.21 6.12
N VAL A 386 36.72 -2.41 6.35
CA VAL A 386 36.17 -3.28 5.28
C VAL A 386 34.66 -3.26 5.17
N ILE A 387 33.91 -2.65 6.09
CA ILE A 387 32.43 -2.68 6.07
C ILE A 387 31.87 -2.04 4.80
N ASP A 388 32.39 -0.88 4.40
CA ASP A 388 31.92 -0.20 3.19
C ASP A 388 32.17 -1.05 1.95
N ASP A 389 33.37 -1.61 1.86
CA ASP A 389 33.79 -2.51 0.78
C ASP A 389 32.95 -3.80 0.77
N PHE A 390 32.58 -4.33 1.94
CA PHE A 390 31.72 -5.49 2.09
C PHE A 390 30.29 -5.21 1.61
N ILE A 391 29.71 -4.07 2.00
CA ILE A 391 28.33 -3.72 1.61
C ILE A 391 28.21 -3.58 0.09
N ILE A 392 29.25 -3.03 -0.56
CA ILE A 392 29.24 -2.76 -2.00
C ILE A 392 29.82 -3.89 -2.85
N SER A 393 30.28 -5.00 -2.24
CA SER A 393 30.89 -6.10 -2.98
C SER A 393 29.86 -6.79 -3.87
N GLU A 394 30.29 -7.29 -5.04
CA GLU A 394 29.39 -7.89 -6.04
C GLU A 394 28.55 -9.06 -5.51
N ASN A 395 29.10 -9.83 -4.56
CA ASN A 395 28.45 -10.96 -3.92
C ASN A 395 27.52 -10.56 -2.75
N ILE A 396 27.50 -9.30 -2.32
CA ILE A 396 26.72 -8.85 -1.15
C ILE A 396 25.70 -7.77 -1.51
N LYS A 397 26.04 -6.81 -2.38
CA LYS A 397 25.23 -5.61 -2.63
C LYS A 397 23.76 -5.89 -2.94
N THR A 398 23.46 -6.93 -3.72
CA THR A 398 22.10 -7.35 -4.08
C THR A 398 21.31 -7.87 -2.89
N HIS A 399 21.96 -8.68 -2.06
CA HIS A 399 21.40 -9.23 -0.84
C HIS A 399 21.23 -8.15 0.24
N ALA A 400 22.16 -7.19 0.31
CA ALA A 400 22.05 -6.02 1.18
C ALA A 400 20.83 -5.17 0.81
N GLN A 401 20.59 -4.94 -0.49
CA GLN A 401 19.38 -4.24 -0.94
C GLN A 401 18.10 -5.03 -0.63
N ALA A 402 18.08 -6.35 -0.83
CA ALA A 402 16.95 -7.18 -0.48
C ALA A 402 16.63 -7.13 1.03
N GLN A 403 17.66 -7.11 1.88
CA GLN A 403 17.47 -7.01 3.32
C GLN A 403 16.91 -5.64 3.74
N LEU A 404 17.35 -4.53 3.14
CA LEU A 404 16.73 -3.21 3.36
C LEU A 404 15.22 -3.22 3.05
N LEU A 405 14.84 -3.83 1.94
CA LEU A 405 13.43 -3.94 1.54
C LEU A 405 12.62 -4.81 2.52
N ASN A 406 13.19 -5.93 2.99
CA ASN A 406 12.58 -6.77 4.02
C ASN A 406 12.40 -6.04 5.35
N ASP A 407 13.31 -5.12 5.68
CA ASP A 407 13.20 -4.25 6.85
C ASP A 407 12.24 -3.05 6.60
N GLY A 408 11.53 -3.03 5.46
CA GLY A 408 10.54 -2.01 5.12
C GLY A 408 11.14 -0.70 4.58
N ILE A 409 12.43 -0.68 4.26
CA ILE A 409 13.15 0.52 3.80
C ILE A 409 13.43 0.39 2.30
N ASN A 410 12.77 1.21 1.49
CA ASN A 410 13.08 1.32 0.07
C ASN A 410 13.87 2.59 -0.21
N PRO A 411 15.21 2.51 -0.34
CA PRO A 411 16.02 3.68 -0.60
C PRO A 411 15.87 4.19 -2.03
N LYS A 412 15.17 3.49 -2.95
CA LYS A 412 15.12 3.71 -4.40
C LYS A 412 16.49 4.12 -5.00
N ILE A 413 17.52 3.37 -4.63
CA ILE A 413 18.88 3.48 -5.18
C ILE A 413 19.13 2.21 -6.00
N SER A 414 19.54 2.41 -7.26
CA SER A 414 19.98 1.31 -8.12
C SER A 414 21.41 0.95 -7.78
N ILE A 415 21.69 -0.36 -7.77
CA ILE A 415 23.01 -0.94 -7.48
C ILE A 415 23.55 -1.81 -8.64
N ALA A 416 22.84 -1.82 -9.78
CA ALA A 416 23.09 -2.74 -10.88
C ALA A 416 24.45 -2.53 -11.55
N LYS A 417 24.85 -1.28 -11.77
CA LYS A 417 26.14 -0.92 -12.38
C LYS A 417 26.93 0.00 -11.46
N ASP A 418 26.39 1.20 -11.23
CA ASP A 418 26.88 2.17 -10.26
C ASP A 418 25.78 2.46 -9.24
N PHE A 419 26.18 2.85 -8.03
CA PHE A 419 25.25 3.34 -7.02
C PHE A 419 24.74 4.70 -7.44
N GLU A 420 23.47 4.75 -7.81
CA GLU A 420 22.84 5.99 -8.22
C GLU A 420 21.34 5.93 -7.92
N TYR A 421 20.78 7.07 -7.59
CA TYR A 421 19.35 7.22 -7.38
C TYR A 421 18.58 6.75 -8.62
N VAL A 422 17.54 5.93 -8.43
CA VAL A 422 16.76 5.38 -9.56
C VAL A 422 16.23 6.52 -10.45
N ALA A 423 15.73 7.60 -9.83
CA ALA A 423 15.28 8.79 -10.54
C ALA A 423 16.40 9.45 -11.39
N ILE A 424 17.62 9.54 -10.85
CA ILE A 424 18.77 10.13 -11.57
C ILE A 424 19.25 9.21 -12.70
N ASN A 425 19.28 7.90 -12.48
CA ASN A 425 19.56 6.93 -13.55
C ASN A 425 18.53 7.02 -14.67
N ASN A 426 17.24 7.13 -14.31
CA ASN A 426 16.16 7.30 -15.29
C ASN A 426 16.34 8.60 -16.07
N LEU A 427 16.74 9.70 -15.41
CA LEU A 427 17.07 10.96 -16.06
C LEU A 427 18.21 10.81 -17.07
N LYS A 428 19.34 10.22 -16.68
CA LYS A 428 20.51 9.99 -17.55
C LYS A 428 20.16 9.09 -18.74
N ASN A 429 19.44 8.00 -18.48
CA ASN A 429 18.97 7.09 -19.51
C ASN A 429 18.01 7.78 -20.47
N TRP A 430 17.12 8.63 -19.96
CA TRP A 430 16.18 9.39 -20.78
C TRP A 430 16.91 10.37 -21.69
N TYR A 431 17.84 11.19 -21.18
CA TYR A 431 18.68 12.06 -22.01
C TYR A 431 19.44 11.30 -23.09
N SER A 432 20.09 10.19 -22.71
CA SER A 432 20.80 9.31 -23.65
C SER A 432 19.87 8.77 -24.74
N SER A 433 18.67 8.34 -24.38
CA SER A 433 17.66 7.84 -25.33
C SER A 433 17.22 8.89 -26.34
N LYS A 434 17.23 10.18 -25.96
CA LYS A 434 16.89 11.31 -26.84
C LYS A 434 18.10 11.89 -27.58
N ARG A 435 19.31 11.35 -27.34
CA ARG A 435 20.58 11.86 -27.89
C ARG A 435 20.84 13.33 -27.51
N ILE A 436 20.47 13.71 -26.29
CA ILE A 436 20.68 15.05 -25.74
C ILE A 436 21.72 14.96 -24.61
N ASP A 437 22.61 15.95 -24.52
CA ASP A 437 23.58 16.07 -23.43
C ASP A 437 22.85 16.37 -22.12
N GLU A 438 23.16 15.59 -21.07
CA GLU A 438 22.58 15.69 -19.73
C GLU A 438 22.78 17.07 -19.07
N ASN A 439 23.77 17.85 -19.51
CA ASN A 439 24.05 19.20 -19.01
C ASN A 439 23.22 20.29 -19.71
N THR A 440 22.40 19.92 -20.70
CA THR A 440 21.50 20.88 -21.37
C THR A 440 20.41 21.34 -20.40
N SER A 441 20.06 22.63 -20.40
CA SER A 441 18.93 23.13 -19.60
C SER A 441 17.61 22.43 -20.01
N ILE A 442 16.62 22.39 -19.13
CA ILE A 442 15.34 21.70 -19.43
C ILE A 442 14.60 22.42 -20.56
N GLU A 443 14.64 23.76 -20.57
CA GLU A 443 14.08 24.57 -21.65
C GLU A 443 14.80 24.32 -22.97
N ASP A 444 16.13 24.33 -23.00
CA ASP A 444 16.89 24.04 -24.22
C ASP A 444 16.68 22.60 -24.69
N THR A 445 16.49 21.66 -23.75
CA THR A 445 16.13 20.27 -24.06
C THR A 445 14.76 20.21 -24.73
N PHE A 446 13.78 20.93 -24.21
CA PHE A 446 12.45 21.05 -24.80
C PHE A 446 12.53 21.62 -26.23
N LEU A 447 13.33 22.67 -26.43
CA LEU A 447 13.55 23.29 -27.75
C LEU A 447 14.28 22.36 -28.72
N LYS A 448 15.32 21.63 -28.27
CA LYS A 448 16.02 20.62 -29.08
C LYS A 448 15.10 19.48 -29.48
N LEU A 449 14.23 19.02 -28.58
CA LEU A 449 13.20 18.02 -28.91
C LEU A 449 12.22 18.55 -29.95
N LYS A 450 11.82 19.84 -29.83
CA LYS A 450 10.94 20.50 -30.80
C LYS A 450 11.56 20.50 -32.20
N GLU A 451 12.85 20.81 -32.30
CA GLU A 451 13.62 20.75 -33.54
C GLU A 451 13.77 19.31 -34.06
N ASN A 452 14.16 18.37 -33.20
CA ASN A 452 14.37 16.96 -33.56
C ASN A 452 13.11 16.28 -34.14
N TYR A 453 11.93 16.68 -33.66
CA TYR A 453 10.65 16.17 -34.15
C TYR A 453 9.99 17.07 -35.21
N GLU A 454 10.69 18.10 -35.71
CA GLU A 454 10.21 19.03 -36.74
C GLU A 454 8.84 19.65 -36.41
N ILE A 455 8.62 20.01 -35.13
CA ILE A 455 7.36 20.58 -34.66
C ILE A 455 7.32 22.08 -34.97
N GLU A 456 6.21 22.53 -35.54
CA GLU A 456 6.05 23.90 -36.01
C GLU A 456 6.17 24.95 -34.88
N ASN A 457 6.80 26.09 -35.20
CA ASN A 457 7.14 27.11 -34.20
C ASN A 457 5.93 27.85 -33.62
N TYR A 458 4.81 27.90 -34.34
CA TYR A 458 3.60 28.60 -33.92
C TYR A 458 2.81 27.86 -32.82
N LEU A 459 3.08 26.57 -32.61
CA LEU A 459 2.40 25.77 -31.59
C LEU A 459 2.81 26.19 -30.19
N SER A 460 1.84 26.20 -29.26
CA SER A 460 2.08 26.52 -27.86
C SER A 460 2.99 25.48 -27.20
N LYS A 461 3.63 25.84 -26.06
CA LYS A 461 4.42 24.88 -25.27
C LYS A 461 3.58 23.70 -24.77
N TYR A 462 2.27 23.89 -24.58
CA TYR A 462 1.33 22.86 -24.14
C TYR A 462 1.05 21.83 -25.24
N GLU A 463 0.68 22.29 -26.45
CA GLU A 463 0.47 21.42 -27.61
C GLU A 463 1.75 20.68 -27.99
N THR A 464 2.89 21.38 -27.97
CA THR A 464 4.21 20.79 -28.25
C THR A 464 4.52 19.66 -27.25
N ARG A 465 4.27 19.87 -25.96
CA ARG A 465 4.48 18.83 -24.93
C ARG A 465 3.55 17.64 -25.14
N ALA A 466 2.27 17.87 -25.45
CA ALA A 466 1.32 16.79 -25.68
C ALA A 466 1.74 15.91 -26.88
N ILE A 467 2.28 16.51 -27.94
CA ILE A 467 2.89 15.78 -29.06
C ILE A 467 4.09 14.94 -28.57
N PHE A 468 4.97 15.50 -27.72
CA PHE A 468 6.09 14.75 -27.15
C PHE A 468 5.65 13.53 -26.33
N ASN A 469 4.54 13.62 -25.59
CA ASN A 469 4.00 12.48 -24.85
C ASN A 469 3.67 11.31 -25.78
N ILE A 470 2.99 11.57 -26.89
CA ILE A 470 2.68 10.55 -27.90
C ILE A 470 3.95 9.96 -28.52
N TYR A 471 4.94 10.80 -28.87
CA TYR A 471 6.23 10.30 -29.35
C TYR A 471 6.96 9.45 -28.31
N ASP A 472 6.88 9.80 -27.02
CA ASP A 472 7.52 9.04 -25.95
C ASP A 472 6.92 7.65 -25.82
N GLN A 473 5.58 7.55 -25.82
CA GLN A 473 4.86 6.28 -25.80
C GLN A 473 5.19 5.39 -27.02
N LEU A 474 5.19 5.96 -28.23
CA LEU A 474 5.59 5.24 -29.45
C LEU A 474 7.04 4.73 -29.39
N ASN A 475 7.94 5.51 -28.79
CA ASN A 475 9.34 5.14 -28.67
C ASN A 475 9.56 3.99 -27.67
N LYS A 476 8.84 3.99 -26.54
CA LYS A 476 8.91 2.94 -25.50
C LYS A 476 8.59 1.53 -26.01
N GLN A 477 7.76 1.41 -27.07
CA GLN A 477 7.36 0.12 -27.64
C GLN A 477 8.48 -0.69 -28.30
N GLY A 478 9.66 -0.09 -28.55
CA GLY A 478 10.83 -0.80 -29.05
C GLY A 478 10.58 -1.56 -30.36
N HIS A 479 10.88 -2.87 -30.36
CA HIS A 479 10.75 -3.79 -31.50
C HIS A 479 9.34 -4.36 -31.72
N LEU A 480 8.42 -4.17 -30.76
CA LEU A 480 7.02 -4.61 -30.86
C LEU A 480 6.15 -3.60 -31.62
N ALA A 481 6.69 -3.02 -32.70
CA ALA A 481 6.08 -1.92 -33.43
C ALA A 481 4.71 -2.24 -34.09
N TYR A 482 4.36 -3.52 -34.17
CA TYR A 482 3.11 -4.01 -34.75
C TYR A 482 1.97 -4.17 -33.73
N GLN A 483 2.27 -4.11 -32.42
CA GLN A 483 1.23 -4.13 -31.38
C GLN A 483 0.59 -2.74 -31.26
N PRO A 484 -0.73 -2.64 -31.00
CA PRO A 484 -1.35 -1.35 -30.70
C PRO A 484 -0.95 -0.85 -29.30
N ILE A 485 -0.81 0.48 -29.15
CA ILE A 485 -0.65 1.16 -27.86
C ILE A 485 -1.97 1.85 -27.52
N ASN A 486 -2.59 1.49 -26.41
CA ASN A 486 -3.77 2.21 -25.90
C ASN A 486 -3.36 3.56 -25.29
N ILE A 487 -3.94 4.66 -25.75
CA ILE A 487 -3.57 6.02 -25.31
C ILE A 487 -4.65 6.67 -24.45
N ALA A 488 -5.91 6.39 -24.76
CA ALA A 488 -7.07 6.98 -24.11
C ALA A 488 -8.21 5.96 -24.09
N TYR A 489 -8.91 5.86 -22.96
CA TYR A 489 -10.04 4.95 -22.73
C TYR A 489 -11.31 5.76 -22.46
N GLY A 490 -12.47 5.20 -22.81
CA GLY A 490 -13.78 5.78 -22.44
C GLY A 490 -14.14 7.04 -23.23
N ILE A 491 -13.74 7.10 -24.50
CA ILE A 491 -13.99 8.23 -25.39
C ILE A 491 -15.48 8.29 -25.76
N LYS A 492 -16.06 9.50 -25.83
CA LYS A 492 -17.48 9.68 -26.21
C LYS A 492 -17.73 9.28 -27.66
N ASP A 493 -18.91 8.75 -27.94
CA ASP A 493 -19.37 8.36 -29.29
C ASP A 493 -19.24 9.51 -30.31
N SER A 494 -19.51 10.75 -29.90
CA SER A 494 -19.34 11.94 -30.73
C SER A 494 -17.89 12.17 -31.13
N THR A 495 -16.96 11.90 -30.22
CA THR A 495 -15.52 12.05 -30.43
C THR A 495 -14.98 10.90 -31.28
N VAL A 496 -15.48 9.67 -31.08
CA VAL A 496 -15.22 8.53 -31.96
C VAL A 496 -15.62 8.86 -33.40
N ALA A 497 -16.83 9.36 -33.63
CA ALA A 497 -17.29 9.74 -34.97
C ALA A 497 -16.39 10.81 -35.62
N ARG A 498 -15.93 11.81 -34.86
CA ARG A 498 -15.00 12.84 -35.35
C ARG A 498 -13.62 12.29 -35.68
N ILE A 499 -13.12 11.33 -34.89
CA ILE A 499 -11.86 10.63 -35.17
C ILE A 499 -12.01 9.76 -36.43
N GLU A 500 -13.10 9.00 -36.56
CA GLU A 500 -13.37 8.14 -37.70
C GLU A 500 -13.59 8.92 -39.02
N GLU A 501 -14.26 10.07 -38.96
CA GLU A 501 -14.41 10.95 -40.12
C GLU A 501 -13.05 11.56 -40.57
N GLY A 502 -12.15 11.76 -39.61
CA GLY A 502 -10.80 12.32 -39.81
C GLY A 502 -9.72 11.31 -40.23
N ILE A 503 -10.06 10.03 -40.49
CA ILE A 503 -9.09 8.94 -40.73
C ILE A 503 -8.07 9.25 -41.84
N MET A 504 -8.46 9.99 -42.89
CA MET A 504 -7.51 10.38 -43.96
C MET A 504 -6.33 11.24 -43.46
N ASP A 505 -6.52 11.97 -42.36
CA ASP A 505 -5.50 12.82 -41.72
C ASP A 505 -4.83 12.14 -40.50
N LEU A 506 -5.31 10.96 -40.09
CA LEU A 506 -4.94 10.26 -38.85
C LEU A 506 -4.38 8.83 -39.08
N PRO A 507 -3.36 8.65 -39.94
CA PRO A 507 -2.80 7.33 -40.23
C PRO A 507 -2.15 6.69 -39.01
N GLY A 508 -2.48 5.41 -38.76
CA GLY A 508 -2.02 4.63 -37.61
C GLY A 508 -2.68 4.98 -36.27
N ILE A 509 -3.77 5.75 -36.29
CA ILE A 509 -4.67 5.98 -35.16
C ILE A 509 -5.94 5.16 -35.42
N ASN A 510 -6.23 4.21 -34.54
CA ASN A 510 -7.40 3.34 -34.64
C ASN A 510 -8.29 3.47 -33.40
N ILE A 511 -9.58 3.24 -33.60
CA ILE A 511 -10.53 3.04 -32.50
C ILE A 511 -10.79 1.54 -32.37
N SER A 512 -10.60 1.01 -31.15
CA SER A 512 -11.01 -0.34 -30.80
C SER A 512 -12.01 -0.30 -29.65
N ILE A 513 -12.76 -1.39 -29.49
CA ILE A 513 -13.60 -1.62 -28.32
C ILE A 513 -12.84 -2.58 -27.41
N GLU A 514 -12.30 -2.06 -26.31
CA GLU A 514 -11.57 -2.86 -25.32
C GLU A 514 -12.43 -3.10 -24.08
N PRO A 515 -12.37 -4.30 -23.47
CA PRO A 515 -12.95 -4.54 -22.16
C PRO A 515 -12.09 -3.85 -21.09
N VAL A 516 -12.64 -2.83 -20.43
CA VAL A 516 -12.00 -2.15 -19.29
C VAL A 516 -12.59 -2.68 -18.00
N ARG A 517 -11.72 -2.94 -17.01
CA ARG A 517 -12.13 -3.39 -15.68
C ARG A 517 -13.09 -2.37 -15.05
N TYR A 518 -14.16 -2.85 -14.43
CA TYR A 518 -15.16 -1.98 -13.79
C TYR A 518 -15.54 -2.52 -12.42
N TYR A 519 -15.53 -1.63 -11.43
CA TYR A 519 -15.87 -1.93 -10.04
C TYR A 519 -17.17 -1.22 -9.67
N PRO A 520 -18.33 -1.91 -9.65
CA PRO A 520 -19.64 -1.28 -9.44
C PRO A 520 -19.78 -0.53 -8.12
N TYR A 521 -19.03 -0.94 -7.10
CA TYR A 521 -19.10 -0.39 -5.75
C TYR A 521 -17.92 0.51 -5.37
N GLY A 522 -17.09 0.94 -6.35
CA GLY A 522 -16.03 1.92 -6.16
C GLY A 522 -14.99 1.51 -5.11
N SER A 523 -15.10 2.09 -3.92
CA SER A 523 -14.18 1.86 -2.79
C SER A 523 -14.58 0.71 -1.86
N SER A 524 -15.77 0.13 -2.04
CA SER A 524 -16.21 -0.99 -1.21
C SER A 524 -15.41 -2.25 -1.50
N ALA A 525 -15.00 -2.95 -0.44
CA ALA A 525 -14.14 -4.14 -0.50
C ALA A 525 -12.79 -3.91 -1.21
N ALA A 526 -12.28 -2.68 -1.31
CA ALA A 526 -11.06 -2.38 -2.07
C ALA A 526 -9.84 -3.19 -1.61
N HIS A 527 -9.66 -3.37 -0.29
CA HIS A 527 -8.55 -4.17 0.26
C HIS A 527 -8.73 -5.68 0.11
N ILE A 528 -9.96 -6.16 -0.16
CA ILE A 528 -10.24 -7.56 -0.51
C ILE A 528 -9.94 -7.77 -1.99
N ILE A 529 -10.61 -6.99 -2.86
CA ILE A 529 -10.52 -7.14 -4.31
C ILE A 529 -9.11 -6.84 -4.80
N GLY A 530 -8.50 -5.77 -4.29
CA GLY A 530 -7.21 -5.28 -4.75
C GLY A 530 -7.31 -4.53 -6.07
N TYR A 531 -6.21 -3.86 -6.45
CA TYR A 531 -6.18 -2.98 -7.61
C TYR A 531 -5.29 -3.48 -8.74
N LEU A 532 -5.47 -2.88 -9.91
CA LEU A 532 -4.69 -3.17 -11.11
C LEU A 532 -3.55 -2.16 -11.33
N GLY A 533 -2.52 -2.53 -12.07
CA GLY A 533 -1.48 -1.58 -12.46
C GLY A 533 -0.56 -2.10 -13.56
N ASN A 534 0.19 -1.18 -14.16
CA ASN A 534 1.16 -1.49 -15.21
C ASN A 534 2.29 -2.36 -14.66
N ILE A 535 2.83 -3.26 -15.49
CA ILE A 535 4.08 -3.98 -15.19
C ILE A 535 5.21 -2.94 -15.09
N ALA A 536 5.73 -2.72 -13.89
CA ALA A 536 6.67 -1.63 -13.62
C ALA A 536 7.94 -2.11 -12.91
N GLN A 537 7.84 -3.16 -12.09
CA GLN A 537 8.99 -3.68 -11.35
C GLN A 537 9.76 -4.71 -12.18
N ALA A 538 11.09 -4.76 -12.04
CA ALA A 538 11.91 -5.73 -12.77
C ALA A 538 11.50 -7.20 -12.48
N SER A 539 11.06 -7.50 -11.26
CA SER A 539 10.50 -8.79 -10.87
C SER A 539 9.21 -9.12 -11.64
N GLU A 540 8.34 -8.12 -11.84
CA GLU A 540 7.12 -8.26 -12.63
C GLU A 540 7.43 -8.42 -14.12
N VAL A 541 8.38 -7.67 -14.67
CA VAL A 541 8.81 -7.81 -16.07
C VAL A 541 9.30 -9.24 -16.31
N LYS A 542 10.17 -9.76 -15.44
CA LYS A 542 10.63 -11.15 -15.54
C LYS A 542 9.46 -12.15 -15.44
N LYS A 543 8.64 -12.05 -14.39
CA LYS A 543 7.52 -12.98 -14.12
C LYS A 543 6.44 -12.95 -15.21
N TYR A 544 6.07 -11.78 -15.68
CA TYR A 544 4.92 -11.60 -16.58
C TYR A 544 5.34 -11.50 -18.04
N VAL A 545 6.32 -10.67 -18.39
CA VAL A 545 6.74 -10.45 -19.78
C VAL A 545 7.62 -11.59 -20.28
N GLU A 546 8.68 -11.94 -19.54
CA GLU A 546 9.65 -12.94 -20.01
C GLU A 546 9.14 -14.38 -19.84
N GLU A 547 8.53 -14.70 -18.69
CA GLU A 547 8.11 -16.07 -18.35
C GLU A 547 6.67 -16.40 -18.77
N LYS A 548 5.76 -15.41 -18.84
CA LYS A 548 4.32 -15.62 -19.07
C LYS A 548 3.76 -14.91 -20.31
N ASP A 549 4.63 -14.34 -21.15
CA ASP A 549 4.32 -13.74 -22.45
C ASP A 549 3.28 -12.60 -22.39
N TYR A 550 3.28 -11.82 -21.30
CA TYR A 550 2.48 -10.60 -21.22
C TYR A 550 3.09 -9.49 -22.08
N SER A 551 2.24 -8.64 -22.66
CA SER A 551 2.71 -7.36 -23.20
C SER A 551 3.35 -6.52 -22.08
N PRO A 552 4.49 -5.84 -22.32
CA PRO A 552 5.07 -4.91 -21.36
C PRO A 552 4.11 -3.78 -20.91
N SER A 553 3.12 -3.45 -21.75
CA SER A 553 2.09 -2.46 -21.46
C SER A 553 0.84 -3.05 -20.79
N ALA A 554 0.84 -4.34 -20.46
CA ALA A 554 -0.31 -4.99 -19.84
C ALA A 554 -0.55 -4.50 -18.41
N ILE A 555 -1.83 -4.42 -18.07
CA ILE A 555 -2.31 -4.11 -16.73
C ILE A 555 -2.59 -5.44 -16.01
N ILE A 556 -1.98 -5.63 -14.85
CA ILE A 556 -2.07 -6.84 -14.02
C ILE A 556 -2.61 -6.54 -12.62
N GLY A 557 -3.12 -7.54 -11.92
CA GLY A 557 -3.41 -7.45 -10.49
C GLY A 557 -2.15 -7.14 -9.68
N LYS A 558 -2.24 -6.15 -8.78
CA LYS A 558 -1.14 -5.70 -7.91
C LYS A 558 -1.29 -6.09 -6.45
N THR A 559 -2.53 -6.19 -5.99
CA THR A 559 -2.86 -6.56 -4.61
C THR A 559 -4.13 -7.41 -4.56
N GLY A 560 -4.46 -7.93 -3.38
CA GLY A 560 -5.75 -8.59 -3.10
C GLY A 560 -6.03 -9.80 -4.00
N ILE A 561 -7.32 -10.05 -4.25
CA ILE A 561 -7.80 -11.13 -5.12
C ILE A 561 -7.34 -10.95 -6.58
N GLU A 562 -7.29 -9.71 -7.10
CA GLU A 562 -6.81 -9.43 -8.46
C GLU A 562 -5.38 -9.94 -8.68
N GLU A 563 -4.49 -9.78 -7.70
CA GLU A 563 -3.11 -10.27 -7.78
C GLU A 563 -3.00 -11.76 -7.53
N ASN A 564 -3.63 -12.24 -6.45
CA ASN A 564 -3.47 -13.63 -6.03
C ASN A 564 -4.06 -14.63 -7.06
N PHE A 565 -5.10 -14.21 -7.78
CA PHE A 565 -5.78 -15.00 -8.83
C PHE A 565 -5.58 -14.44 -10.25
N GLU A 566 -4.48 -13.71 -10.50
CA GLU A 566 -4.18 -13.13 -11.82
C GLU A 566 -4.17 -14.17 -12.95
N ASN A 567 -3.75 -15.41 -12.67
CA ASN A 567 -3.68 -16.46 -13.70
C ASN A 567 -5.07 -16.93 -14.14
N GLU A 568 -5.99 -17.03 -13.19
CA GLU A 568 -7.39 -17.42 -13.38
C GLU A 568 -8.16 -16.25 -14.02
N LEU A 569 -7.91 -15.03 -13.56
CA LEU A 569 -8.65 -13.83 -13.98
C LEU A 569 -8.25 -13.29 -15.36
N ARG A 570 -7.01 -13.48 -15.84
CA ARG A 570 -6.54 -12.81 -17.07
C ARG A 570 -7.27 -13.22 -18.36
N GLY A 571 -7.76 -14.45 -18.47
CA GLY A 571 -8.28 -15.02 -19.71
C GLY A 571 -7.21 -15.34 -20.77
N GLU A 572 -7.65 -15.78 -21.95
CA GLU A 572 -6.77 -16.13 -23.08
C GLU A 572 -7.00 -15.18 -24.25
N ALA A 573 -5.93 -14.55 -24.75
CA ALA A 573 -6.01 -13.56 -25.81
C ALA A 573 -6.51 -14.16 -27.13
N GLY A 574 -7.36 -13.38 -27.82
CA GLY A 574 -7.81 -13.69 -29.16
C GLY A 574 -6.80 -13.21 -30.20
N VAL A 575 -6.97 -13.68 -31.43
CA VAL A 575 -6.07 -13.37 -32.55
C VAL A 575 -6.88 -13.04 -33.78
N LYS A 576 -6.68 -11.85 -34.36
CA LYS A 576 -7.28 -11.43 -35.62
C LYS A 576 -6.20 -11.29 -36.69
N ARG A 577 -6.24 -12.15 -37.70
CA ARG A 577 -5.39 -12.03 -38.89
C ARG A 577 -6.08 -11.21 -39.93
N VAL A 578 -5.54 -10.02 -40.19
CA VAL A 578 -6.08 -9.06 -41.14
C VAL A 578 -5.11 -8.82 -42.30
N GLN A 579 -5.69 -8.49 -43.45
CA GLN A 579 -4.98 -8.02 -44.61
C GLN A 579 -5.01 -6.50 -44.60
N VAL A 580 -3.85 -5.85 -44.67
CA VAL A 580 -3.72 -4.39 -44.65
C VAL A 580 -3.18 -3.84 -45.97
N ASP A 581 -3.56 -2.60 -46.30
CA ASP A 581 -3.04 -1.85 -47.46
C ASP A 581 -1.68 -1.19 -47.16
N VAL A 582 -1.14 -0.42 -48.12
CA VAL A 582 0.14 0.31 -47.98
C VAL A 582 0.14 1.40 -46.90
N VAL A 583 -1.05 1.84 -46.46
CA VAL A 583 -1.25 2.89 -45.45
C VAL A 583 -1.54 2.28 -44.07
N GLY A 584 -1.80 0.98 -43.99
CA GLY A 584 -2.10 0.25 -42.75
C GLY A 584 -3.58 -0.06 -42.54
N ASN A 585 -4.47 0.42 -43.42
CA ASN A 585 -5.90 0.21 -43.23
C ASN A 585 -6.25 -1.27 -43.37
N THR A 586 -7.08 -1.76 -42.46
CA THR A 586 -7.61 -3.13 -42.55
C THR A 586 -8.54 -3.26 -43.74
N THR A 587 -8.11 -3.97 -44.78
CA THR A 587 -8.93 -4.23 -45.99
C THR A 587 -9.82 -5.45 -45.84
N LYS A 588 -9.33 -6.50 -45.15
CA LYS A 588 -10.06 -7.76 -45.00
C LYS A 588 -9.61 -8.56 -43.78
N VAL A 589 -10.55 -9.15 -43.04
CA VAL A 589 -10.26 -10.15 -42.00
C VAL A 589 -10.13 -11.53 -42.66
N ILE A 590 -9.00 -12.20 -42.46
CA ILE A 590 -8.72 -13.54 -43.00
C ILE A 590 -9.16 -14.62 -42.03
N GLU A 591 -8.79 -14.45 -40.76
CA GLU A 591 -9.04 -15.41 -39.70
C GLU A 591 -9.21 -14.64 -38.39
N GLU A 592 -10.15 -15.09 -37.56
CA GLU A 592 -10.40 -14.49 -36.24
C GLU A 592 -10.63 -15.62 -35.23
N ILE A 593 -9.72 -15.71 -34.27
CA ILE A 593 -9.83 -16.52 -33.07
C ILE A 593 -10.33 -15.58 -31.97
N LYS A 594 -11.53 -15.84 -31.46
CA LYS A 594 -12.10 -15.01 -30.40
C LYS A 594 -11.33 -15.21 -29.08
N PRO A 595 -11.14 -14.16 -28.29
CA PRO A 595 -10.58 -14.30 -26.95
C PRO A 595 -11.49 -15.16 -26.06
N VAL A 596 -10.88 -15.86 -25.10
CA VAL A 596 -11.59 -16.59 -24.05
C VAL A 596 -11.54 -15.76 -22.77
N PRO A 597 -12.69 -15.41 -22.16
CA PRO A 597 -12.69 -14.68 -20.90
C PRO A 597 -12.05 -15.48 -19.76
N GLY A 598 -11.50 -14.77 -18.77
CA GLY A 598 -10.97 -15.38 -17.56
C GLY A 598 -12.04 -16.09 -16.70
N ASP A 599 -11.58 -16.90 -15.77
CA ASP A 599 -12.42 -17.63 -14.83
C ASP A 599 -13.08 -16.68 -13.81
N THR A 600 -14.29 -17.01 -13.39
CA THR A 600 -15.04 -16.28 -12.37
C THR A 600 -14.65 -16.75 -10.97
N VAL A 601 -14.23 -15.80 -10.12
CA VAL A 601 -13.91 -16.03 -8.70
C VAL A 601 -15.12 -15.62 -7.86
N TYR A 602 -15.65 -16.56 -7.08
CA TYR A 602 -16.73 -16.32 -6.11
C TYR A 602 -16.12 -16.17 -4.72
N LEU A 603 -16.34 -15.02 -4.10
CA LEU A 603 -15.86 -14.70 -2.76
C LEU A 603 -16.85 -15.16 -1.70
N ALA A 604 -16.34 -15.45 -0.52
CA ALA A 604 -17.11 -15.66 0.70
C ALA A 604 -17.73 -14.36 1.26
N THR A 605 -17.21 -13.20 0.84
CA THR A 605 -17.67 -11.87 1.25
C THR A 605 -19.12 -11.62 0.83
N ASP A 606 -19.90 -10.95 1.69
CA ASP A 606 -21.21 -10.39 1.38
C ASP A 606 -21.06 -8.87 1.14
N ILE A 607 -21.30 -8.40 -0.08
CA ILE A 607 -21.11 -6.98 -0.40
C ILE A 607 -22.07 -6.04 0.35
N LYS A 608 -23.30 -6.48 0.66
CA LYS A 608 -24.24 -5.65 1.43
C LYS A 608 -23.76 -5.52 2.88
N LEU A 609 -23.32 -6.62 3.48
CA LEU A 609 -22.72 -6.61 4.81
C LEU A 609 -21.46 -5.75 4.85
N GLN A 610 -20.58 -5.90 3.85
CA GLN A 610 -19.37 -5.10 3.69
C GLN A 610 -19.69 -3.59 3.67
N GLN A 611 -20.68 -3.16 2.88
CA GLN A 611 -21.09 -1.76 2.82
C GLN A 611 -21.71 -1.26 4.13
N VAL A 612 -22.44 -2.11 4.85
CA VAL A 612 -22.95 -1.78 6.19
C VAL A 612 -21.79 -1.59 7.17
N ALA A 613 -20.80 -2.48 7.15
CA ALA A 613 -19.61 -2.40 7.99
C ALA A 613 -18.76 -1.15 7.68
N GLU A 614 -18.56 -0.83 6.39
CA GLU A 614 -17.87 0.39 5.94
C GLU A 614 -18.58 1.65 6.42
N LYS A 615 -19.90 1.74 6.21
CA LYS A 615 -20.71 2.88 6.67
C LYS A 615 -20.72 2.99 8.20
N ALA A 616 -20.83 1.88 8.90
CA ALA A 616 -20.83 1.85 10.36
C ALA A 616 -19.50 2.34 10.93
N LEU A 617 -18.36 1.94 10.35
CA LEU A 617 -17.04 2.41 10.74
C LEU A 617 -16.86 3.90 10.40
N GLU A 618 -17.25 4.35 9.20
CA GLU A 618 -17.18 5.75 8.80
C GLU A 618 -18.04 6.65 9.72
N GLN A 619 -19.28 6.26 9.98
CA GLN A 619 -20.16 6.95 10.92
C GLN A 619 -19.54 7.01 12.32
N THR A 620 -18.96 5.91 12.79
CA THR A 620 -18.27 5.85 14.08
C THR A 620 -17.13 6.85 14.15
N LEU A 621 -16.24 6.86 13.15
CA LEU A 621 -15.10 7.77 13.08
C LEU A 621 -15.55 9.25 13.00
N LYS A 622 -16.57 9.57 12.20
CA LYS A 622 -17.09 10.96 12.11
C LYS A 622 -17.69 11.42 13.44
N LYS A 623 -18.52 10.60 14.07
CA LYS A 623 -19.23 10.96 15.30
C LYS A 623 -18.29 11.00 16.51
N ILE A 624 -17.31 10.11 16.61
CA ILE A 624 -16.35 10.11 17.72
C ILE A 624 -15.42 11.34 17.68
N GLN A 625 -15.02 11.78 16.49
CA GLN A 625 -14.24 13.01 16.30
C GLN A 625 -15.01 14.28 16.71
N GLN A 626 -16.34 14.22 16.69
CA GLN A 626 -17.22 15.33 17.08
C GLN A 626 -17.74 15.21 18.52
N GLY A 627 -17.55 14.06 19.18
CA GLY A 627 -18.22 13.74 20.44
C GLY A 627 -19.75 13.67 20.28
N GLY A 628 -20.21 13.25 19.10
CA GLY A 628 -21.63 13.16 18.74
C GLY A 628 -22.31 11.86 19.15
N VAL A 629 -23.52 11.66 18.64
CA VAL A 629 -24.32 10.44 18.83
C VAL A 629 -24.20 9.55 17.58
N TYR A 630 -23.93 8.27 17.80
CA TYR A 630 -24.13 7.21 16.82
C TYR A 630 -25.60 6.79 16.85
N GLU A 631 -26.33 7.07 15.78
CA GLU A 631 -27.76 6.74 15.65
C GLU A 631 -27.91 5.35 15.03
N SER A 632 -28.83 4.55 15.56
CA SER A 632 -29.06 3.19 15.07
C SER A 632 -30.44 2.65 15.44
N PRO A 633 -31.06 1.79 14.60
CA PRO A 633 -32.30 1.09 14.92
C PRO A 633 -32.23 0.25 16.20
N TRP A 634 -31.04 -0.15 16.63
CA TRP A 634 -30.80 -1.03 17.78
C TRP A 634 -30.34 -0.26 19.03
N GLY A 635 -30.48 1.07 19.03
CA GLY A 635 -30.22 1.94 20.17
C GLY A 635 -29.08 2.92 19.90
N ASP A 636 -29.30 4.18 20.27
CA ASP A 636 -28.33 5.26 20.09
C ASP A 636 -27.16 5.16 21.08
N PHE A 637 -25.98 5.60 20.65
CA PHE A 637 -24.77 5.60 21.47
C PHE A 637 -24.08 6.97 21.46
N GLN A 638 -24.04 7.63 22.61
CA GLN A 638 -23.33 8.90 22.79
C GLN A 638 -21.83 8.64 23.03
N PHE A 639 -20.97 9.17 22.16
CA PHE A 639 -19.52 9.07 22.35
C PHE A 639 -19.06 9.95 23.52
N GLU A 640 -18.13 9.42 24.32
CA GLU A 640 -17.47 10.18 25.38
C GLU A 640 -16.39 11.11 24.80
N THR A 641 -16.06 12.18 25.53
CA THR A 641 -14.91 13.03 25.23
C THR A 641 -13.70 12.62 26.07
N SER A 642 -12.49 12.85 25.56
CA SER A 642 -11.25 12.60 26.30
C SER A 642 -11.26 13.39 27.63
N LYS A 643 -11.24 12.68 28.76
CA LYS A 643 -11.27 13.29 30.10
C LYS A 643 -10.03 14.13 30.38
N SER A 644 -8.86 13.68 29.91
CA SER A 644 -7.58 14.37 30.08
C SER A 644 -7.50 15.62 29.20
N LYS A 645 -7.94 15.52 27.94
CA LYS A 645 -7.85 16.61 26.97
C LYS A 645 -9.07 17.53 26.93
N LYS A 646 -10.17 17.15 27.58
CA LYS A 646 -11.47 17.87 27.63
C LYS A 646 -12.03 18.22 26.25
N ARG A 647 -11.81 17.35 25.27
CA ARG A 647 -12.27 17.51 23.89
C ARG A 647 -12.61 16.14 23.27
N PRO A 648 -13.37 16.09 22.17
CA PRO A 648 -13.56 14.88 21.38
C PRO A 648 -12.25 14.27 20.88
N TYR A 649 -12.32 13.00 20.46
CA TYR A 649 -11.21 12.24 19.91
C TYR A 649 -10.97 12.61 18.43
N ILE A 650 -10.58 13.87 18.17
CA ILE A 650 -10.44 14.42 16.80
C ILE A 650 -9.42 13.68 15.92
N ASN A 651 -8.51 12.89 16.52
CA ASN A 651 -7.48 12.14 15.80
C ASN A 651 -7.91 10.68 15.51
N ALA A 652 -9.15 10.30 15.83
CA ALA A 652 -9.69 8.99 15.49
C ALA A 652 -10.12 8.94 14.02
N THR A 653 -9.14 8.88 13.12
CA THR A 653 -9.31 9.00 11.66
C THR A 653 -9.20 7.68 10.91
N SER A 654 -8.83 6.59 11.58
CA SER A 654 -8.58 5.29 10.97
C SER A 654 -8.93 4.12 11.90
N GLY A 655 -9.22 2.97 11.32
CA GLY A 655 -9.61 1.77 12.03
C GLY A 655 -9.95 0.61 11.09
N ALA A 656 -10.30 -0.53 11.66
CA ALA A 656 -10.70 -1.72 10.91
C ALA A 656 -11.79 -2.51 11.63
N VAL A 657 -12.55 -3.29 10.87
CA VAL A 657 -13.48 -4.29 11.37
C VAL A 657 -13.46 -5.53 10.48
N VAL A 658 -13.46 -6.70 11.10
CA VAL A 658 -13.47 -8.00 10.43
C VAL A 658 -14.61 -8.81 10.99
N ALA A 659 -15.42 -9.39 10.11
CA ALA A 659 -16.49 -10.32 10.44
C ALA A 659 -16.25 -11.66 9.74
N ILE A 660 -16.35 -12.73 10.51
CA ILE A 660 -16.13 -14.10 10.04
C ILE A 660 -17.32 -14.98 10.37
N ASP A 661 -17.63 -15.92 9.48
CA ASP A 661 -18.54 -17.02 9.73
C ASP A 661 -17.85 -18.04 10.65
N VAL A 662 -18.45 -18.24 11.82
CA VAL A 662 -17.87 -19.00 12.95
C VAL A 662 -17.76 -20.50 12.65
N LYS A 663 -18.57 -21.01 11.71
CA LYS A 663 -18.67 -22.43 11.40
C LYS A 663 -17.74 -22.84 10.25
N THR A 664 -17.33 -21.88 9.43
CA THR A 664 -16.61 -22.14 8.18
C THR A 664 -15.26 -21.46 8.06
N GLY A 665 -14.96 -20.44 8.88
CA GLY A 665 -13.76 -19.61 8.71
C GLY A 665 -13.84 -18.65 7.52
N GLN A 666 -15.00 -18.56 6.86
CA GLN A 666 -15.22 -17.63 5.76
C GLN A 666 -15.22 -16.17 6.25
N VAL A 667 -14.41 -15.32 5.63
CA VAL A 667 -14.38 -13.88 5.92
C VAL A 667 -15.50 -13.18 5.15
N VAL A 668 -16.61 -12.94 5.84
CA VAL A 668 -17.84 -12.39 5.25
C VAL A 668 -17.79 -10.87 5.09
N SER A 669 -16.95 -10.19 5.89
CA SER A 669 -16.61 -8.77 5.69
C SER A 669 -15.23 -8.45 6.28
N MET A 670 -14.45 -7.64 5.57
CA MET A 670 -13.14 -7.15 6.02
C MET A 670 -12.96 -5.71 5.57
N VAL A 671 -12.96 -4.79 6.53
CA VAL A 671 -12.95 -3.34 6.30
C VAL A 671 -11.69 -2.73 6.90
N SER A 672 -11.01 -1.91 6.11
CA SER A 672 -9.99 -0.96 6.58
C SER A 672 -10.39 0.45 6.15
N TYR A 673 -10.32 1.42 7.08
CA TYR A 673 -10.62 2.82 6.79
C TYR A 673 -9.42 3.73 7.09
N PRO A 674 -9.10 4.70 6.22
CA PRO A 674 -9.80 5.03 4.97
C PRO A 674 -9.59 3.98 3.86
N SER A 675 -10.54 3.93 2.91
CA SER A 675 -10.46 3.10 1.71
C SER A 675 -10.12 3.95 0.47
N TYR A 676 -10.03 3.34 -0.70
CA TYR A 676 -9.70 3.96 -1.99
C TYR A 676 -10.59 3.40 -3.11
N ASP A 677 -10.84 4.20 -4.15
CA ASP A 677 -11.66 3.78 -5.29
C ASP A 677 -10.84 2.94 -6.27
N LEU A 678 -11.29 1.71 -6.54
CA LEU A 678 -10.64 0.76 -7.45
C LEU A 678 -10.69 1.22 -8.92
N ASN A 679 -11.68 2.02 -9.31
CA ASN A 679 -11.81 2.49 -10.69
C ASN A 679 -10.67 3.43 -11.10
N LEU A 680 -9.97 4.05 -10.14
CA LEU A 680 -8.76 4.85 -10.39
C LEU A 680 -7.62 4.04 -11.02
N PHE A 681 -7.66 2.71 -10.86
CA PHE A 681 -6.61 1.79 -11.29
C PHE A 681 -6.96 1.01 -12.56
N ALA A 682 -8.23 1.04 -12.98
CA ALA A 682 -8.74 0.20 -14.06
C ALA A 682 -8.04 0.41 -15.41
N THR A 683 -7.57 1.62 -15.69
CA THR A 683 -6.90 2.02 -16.94
C THR A 683 -5.47 2.52 -16.72
N GLY A 684 -4.89 2.23 -15.55
CA GLY A 684 -3.67 2.86 -15.04
C GLY A 684 -4.00 4.14 -14.26
N ILE A 685 -3.38 4.28 -13.09
CA ILE A 685 -3.62 5.39 -12.17
C ILE A 685 -2.81 6.62 -12.56
N SER A 686 -3.43 7.79 -12.48
CA SER A 686 -2.73 9.07 -12.67
C SER A 686 -1.77 9.36 -11.52
N THR A 687 -0.69 10.11 -11.77
CA THR A 687 0.27 10.50 -10.72
C THR A 687 -0.41 11.26 -9.57
N THR A 688 -1.43 12.07 -9.85
CA THR A 688 -2.15 12.80 -8.81
C THR A 688 -3.10 11.95 -7.99
N ASP A 689 -3.81 11.02 -8.64
CA ASP A 689 -4.59 10.01 -7.93
C ASP A 689 -3.70 9.17 -7.03
N TRP A 690 -2.57 8.70 -7.55
CA TRP A 690 -1.58 7.93 -6.78
C TRP A 690 -1.10 8.71 -5.55
N ASN A 691 -0.66 9.97 -5.73
CA ASN A 691 -0.19 10.81 -4.63
C ASN A 691 -1.29 11.09 -3.58
N SER A 692 -2.57 11.11 -3.96
CA SER A 692 -3.67 11.34 -3.03
C SER A 692 -3.92 10.19 -2.05
N LEU A 693 -3.34 9.01 -2.32
CA LEU A 693 -3.47 7.81 -1.50
C LEU A 693 -2.39 7.70 -0.41
N PHE A 694 -1.48 8.67 -0.33
CA PHE A 694 -0.43 8.74 0.69
C PHE A 694 -0.78 9.81 1.74
N PRO A 695 -0.40 9.60 3.01
CA PRO A 695 -0.65 10.58 4.06
C PRO A 695 0.19 11.84 3.87
N GLU A 696 -0.36 12.99 4.25
CA GLU A 696 0.34 14.28 4.20
C GLU A 696 1.63 14.30 5.05
N ASN A 697 1.61 13.63 6.21
CA ASN A 697 2.78 13.48 7.09
C ASN A 697 3.13 12.01 7.32
N GLU A 698 4.10 11.51 6.57
CA GLU A 698 4.59 10.12 6.68
C GLU A 698 5.18 9.78 8.06
N LYS A 699 5.59 10.79 8.86
CA LYS A 699 6.16 10.58 10.20
C LYS A 699 5.14 10.14 11.23
N ASP A 700 3.85 10.42 11.02
CA ASP A 700 2.81 9.94 11.92
C ASP A 700 2.49 8.47 11.59
N PRO A 701 2.82 7.53 12.49
CA PRO A 701 2.56 6.11 12.28
C PRO A 701 1.07 5.77 12.24
N LEU A 702 0.19 6.65 12.78
CA LEU A 702 -1.26 6.46 12.79
C LEU A 702 -1.98 7.33 11.75
N ALA A 703 -1.24 8.01 10.87
CA ALA A 703 -1.83 8.80 9.81
C ALA A 703 -2.74 7.94 8.91
N PRO A 704 -3.84 8.51 8.38
CA PRO A 704 -4.75 7.81 7.48
C PRO A 704 -4.02 7.39 6.19
N ARG A 705 -4.00 6.08 5.90
CA ARG A 705 -3.31 5.48 4.75
C ARG A 705 -4.29 4.63 3.93
N PRO A 706 -4.94 5.19 2.90
CA PRO A 706 -5.93 4.46 2.08
C PRO A 706 -5.45 3.09 1.58
N LEU A 707 -4.22 2.99 1.07
CA LEU A 707 -3.68 1.72 0.54
C LEU A 707 -3.32 0.69 1.62
N TYR A 708 -3.29 1.07 2.89
CA TYR A 708 -2.84 0.20 3.98
C TYR A 708 -3.99 -0.66 4.51
N ASN A 709 -3.81 -1.98 4.48
CA ASN A 709 -4.82 -2.92 4.96
C ASN A 709 -4.66 -3.13 6.47
N ILE A 710 -5.31 -2.27 7.27
CA ILE A 710 -5.27 -2.32 8.73
C ILE A 710 -5.73 -3.70 9.25
N ALA A 711 -6.74 -4.30 8.62
CA ALA A 711 -7.31 -5.57 9.04
C ALA A 711 -6.30 -6.73 9.07
N THR A 712 -5.33 -6.76 8.14
CA THR A 712 -4.34 -7.86 7.99
C THR A 712 -2.89 -7.44 8.30
N GLN A 713 -2.58 -6.15 8.29
CA GLN A 713 -1.20 -5.67 8.44
C GLN A 713 -0.91 -4.98 9.77
N THR A 714 -1.93 -4.54 10.51
CA THR A 714 -1.71 -3.79 11.74
C THR A 714 -1.82 -4.67 12.97
N SER A 715 -0.66 -5.09 13.50
CA SER A 715 -0.58 -5.76 14.79
C SER A 715 -0.41 -4.73 15.91
N VAL A 716 -1.40 -4.63 16.82
CA VAL A 716 -1.36 -3.73 17.98
C VAL A 716 -1.89 -4.41 19.23
N GLN A 717 -1.61 -3.82 20.40
CA GLN A 717 -2.08 -4.33 21.68
C GLN A 717 -3.61 -4.47 21.70
N PRO A 718 -4.16 -5.65 22.05
CA PRO A 718 -5.60 -5.89 22.12
C PRO A 718 -6.26 -5.28 23.38
N GLY A 719 -5.47 -5.02 24.43
CA GLY A 719 -5.99 -4.64 25.73
C GLY A 719 -6.89 -5.73 26.32
N SER A 720 -7.98 -5.33 27.00
CA SER A 720 -8.83 -6.27 27.75
C SER A 720 -9.57 -7.32 26.90
N THR A 721 -9.55 -7.24 25.57
CA THR A 721 -9.99 -8.33 24.68
C THR A 721 -9.02 -9.51 24.66
N PHE A 722 -7.91 -9.47 25.40
CA PHE A 722 -7.03 -10.62 25.59
C PHE A 722 -7.34 -11.44 26.85
N LYS A 723 -8.16 -10.91 27.76
CA LYS A 723 -8.43 -11.53 29.07
C LYS A 723 -9.05 -12.91 28.99
N MET A 724 -9.69 -13.27 27.87
CA MET A 724 -10.22 -14.61 27.70
C MET A 724 -9.11 -15.64 27.45
N VAL A 725 -7.99 -15.25 26.81
CA VAL A 725 -6.78 -16.10 26.77
C VAL A 725 -6.29 -16.37 28.18
N THR A 726 -6.11 -15.30 28.97
CA THR A 726 -5.60 -15.42 30.35
C THR A 726 -6.55 -16.21 31.26
N ALA A 727 -7.87 -15.99 31.13
CA ALA A 727 -8.86 -16.76 31.87
C ALA A 727 -8.85 -18.23 31.47
N LEU A 728 -8.76 -18.54 30.16
CA LEU A 728 -8.70 -19.91 29.67
C LEU A 728 -7.44 -20.62 30.17
N ALA A 729 -6.28 -19.95 30.13
CA ALA A 729 -5.04 -20.47 30.71
C ALA A 729 -5.17 -20.77 32.22
N ALA A 730 -5.85 -19.90 32.97
CA ALA A 730 -6.06 -20.12 34.41
C ALA A 730 -6.95 -21.34 34.68
N LEU A 731 -8.04 -21.48 33.92
CA LEU A 731 -8.96 -22.61 34.03
C LEU A 731 -8.27 -23.93 33.65
N GLU A 732 -7.47 -23.93 32.58
CA GLU A 732 -6.65 -25.08 32.16
C GLU A 732 -5.60 -25.47 33.20
N LYS A 733 -5.12 -24.51 33.99
CA LYS A 733 -4.21 -24.71 35.12
C LYS A 733 -4.92 -25.11 36.43
N GLY A 734 -6.25 -25.26 36.40
CA GLY A 734 -7.05 -25.76 37.52
C GLY A 734 -7.69 -24.69 38.41
N LEU A 735 -7.83 -23.45 37.95
CA LEU A 735 -8.64 -22.43 38.62
C LEU A 735 -10.11 -22.90 38.72
N ASP A 736 -10.68 -22.93 39.93
CA ASP A 736 -12.13 -23.07 40.09
C ASP A 736 -12.82 -21.80 39.55
N PRO A 737 -13.69 -21.90 38.54
CA PRO A 737 -14.35 -20.73 37.95
C PRO A 737 -15.22 -19.94 38.95
N ASN A 738 -15.64 -20.56 40.05
CA ASN A 738 -16.41 -19.89 41.12
C ASN A 738 -15.53 -19.29 42.22
N LYS A 739 -14.22 -19.49 42.18
CA LYS A 739 -13.28 -18.92 43.14
C LYS A 739 -13.36 -17.40 43.09
N LYS A 740 -13.80 -16.81 44.21
CA LYS A 740 -13.90 -15.36 44.36
C LYS A 740 -12.58 -14.77 44.86
N ILE A 741 -12.14 -13.70 44.22
CA ILE A 741 -11.00 -12.87 44.62
C ILE A 741 -11.53 -11.47 44.89
N ARG A 742 -11.15 -10.90 46.04
CA ARG A 742 -11.55 -9.53 46.37
C ARG A 742 -10.63 -8.51 45.67
N ASP A 743 -11.20 -7.71 44.77
CA ASP A 743 -10.55 -6.54 44.18
C ASP A 743 -10.29 -5.46 45.23
N MET A 744 -9.01 -5.14 45.39
CA MET A 744 -8.51 -4.13 46.33
C MET A 744 -7.96 -2.87 45.62
N GLY A 745 -8.26 -2.73 44.33
CA GLY A 745 -8.05 -1.54 43.50
C GLY A 745 -6.71 -1.53 42.75
N TYR A 746 -5.62 -1.93 43.39
CA TYR A 746 -4.29 -1.96 42.77
C TYR A 746 -3.34 -2.93 43.48
N VAL A 747 -2.34 -3.41 42.75
CA VAL A 747 -1.20 -4.18 43.29
C VAL A 747 0.08 -3.37 43.16
N ASP A 748 0.95 -3.45 44.17
CA ASP A 748 2.24 -2.76 44.18
C ASP A 748 3.37 -3.78 43.95
N ILE A 749 4.08 -3.66 42.83
CA ILE A 749 5.22 -4.50 42.49
C ILE A 749 6.47 -3.63 42.52
N GLY A 750 7.26 -3.75 43.58
CA GLY A 750 8.42 -2.90 43.80
C GLY A 750 8.02 -1.42 43.85
N THR A 751 8.49 -0.63 42.89
CA THR A 751 8.15 0.80 42.75
C THR A 751 6.97 1.08 41.82
N SER A 752 6.43 0.05 41.16
CA SER A 752 5.36 0.18 40.18
C SER A 752 4.01 -0.19 40.78
N THR A 753 2.99 0.60 40.47
CA THR A 753 1.61 0.33 40.90
C THR A 753 0.74 -0.03 39.71
N PHE A 754 0.22 -1.24 39.70
CA PHE A 754 -0.68 -1.76 38.67
C PHE A 754 -2.11 -1.57 39.14
N ARG A 755 -2.85 -0.70 38.45
CA ARG A 755 -4.18 -0.27 38.88
C ARG A 755 -5.27 -0.96 38.08
N CYS A 756 -6.35 -1.28 38.77
CA CYS A 756 -7.62 -1.54 38.14
C CYS A 756 -8.19 -0.23 37.58
N LEU A 757 -8.81 -0.29 36.39
CA LEU A 757 -9.32 0.91 35.70
C LEU A 757 -10.33 1.69 36.56
N LEU A 758 -11.20 0.98 37.28
CA LEU A 758 -12.17 1.58 38.21
C LEU A 758 -11.50 2.36 39.34
N TRP A 759 -10.36 1.88 39.85
CA TRP A 759 -9.58 2.56 40.86
C TRP A 759 -8.90 3.82 40.31
N THR A 760 -8.38 3.75 39.08
CA THR A 760 -7.79 4.91 38.40
C THR A 760 -8.82 6.02 38.23
N ASN A 761 -10.02 5.68 37.75
CA ASN A 761 -11.06 6.64 37.38
C ASN A 761 -11.86 7.17 38.57
N TYR A 762 -12.17 6.32 39.56
CA TYR A 762 -13.14 6.65 40.61
C TYR A 762 -12.65 6.35 42.03
N LYS A 763 -11.44 5.82 42.21
CA LYS A 763 -10.93 5.35 43.52
C LYS A 763 -11.86 4.33 44.19
N SER A 764 -12.53 3.51 43.38
CA SER A 764 -13.43 2.44 43.80
C SER A 764 -12.88 1.06 43.41
N THR A 765 -13.46 -0.01 43.96
CA THR A 765 -13.12 -1.41 43.65
C THR A 765 -14.37 -2.20 43.27
N HIS A 766 -14.21 -3.32 42.56
CA HIS A 766 -15.34 -4.16 42.13
C HIS A 766 -15.88 -5.06 43.26
N GLY A 767 -15.10 -5.28 44.32
CA GLY A 767 -15.50 -6.16 45.42
C GLY A 767 -15.07 -7.61 45.16
N TYR A 768 -15.90 -8.59 45.49
CA TYR A 768 -15.57 -10.01 45.27
C TYR A 768 -15.98 -10.45 43.87
N GLU A 769 -15.00 -10.87 43.09
CA GLU A 769 -15.14 -11.24 41.69
C GLU A 769 -14.73 -12.70 41.50
N ASN A 770 -15.54 -13.51 40.80
CA ASN A 770 -15.09 -14.77 40.18
C ASN A 770 -14.66 -14.54 38.72
N VAL A 771 -14.30 -15.59 37.97
CA VAL A 771 -13.81 -15.42 36.59
C VAL A 771 -14.85 -14.78 35.66
N TYR A 772 -16.14 -15.08 35.87
CA TYR A 772 -17.23 -14.54 35.07
C TYR A 772 -17.44 -13.05 35.34
N GLU A 773 -17.53 -12.69 36.63
CA GLU A 773 -17.67 -11.30 37.10
C GLU A 773 -16.42 -10.47 36.68
N ALA A 774 -15.22 -11.04 36.78
CA ALA A 774 -13.99 -10.39 36.37
C ALA A 774 -13.91 -10.12 34.85
N LEU A 775 -14.44 -11.01 34.02
CA LEU A 775 -14.59 -10.79 32.57
C LEU A 775 -15.65 -9.71 32.30
N ARG A 776 -16.81 -9.78 32.96
CA ARG A 776 -17.92 -8.79 32.89
C ARG A 776 -17.44 -7.38 33.17
N ASP A 777 -16.78 -7.19 34.31
CA ASP A 777 -16.35 -5.88 34.80
C ASP A 777 -14.97 -5.48 34.26
N SER A 778 -14.32 -6.39 33.52
CA SER A 778 -12.96 -6.20 33.03
C SER A 778 -11.98 -5.87 34.16
N CYS A 779 -12.06 -6.59 35.28
CA CYS A 779 -11.29 -6.30 36.49
C CYS A 779 -9.81 -6.67 36.36
N ASN A 780 -8.91 -5.69 36.17
CA ASN A 780 -7.47 -5.97 36.05
C ASN A 780 -6.88 -6.64 37.31
N TYR A 781 -7.34 -6.25 38.50
CA TYR A 781 -6.82 -6.77 39.77
C TYR A 781 -6.98 -8.30 39.87
N TYR A 782 -8.11 -8.83 39.38
CA TYR A 782 -8.35 -10.26 39.34
C TYR A 782 -7.26 -10.97 38.53
N PHE A 783 -7.03 -10.52 37.28
CA PHE A 783 -6.02 -11.10 36.39
C PHE A 783 -4.60 -10.93 36.91
N TYR A 784 -4.28 -9.80 37.58
CA TYR A 784 -3.01 -9.64 38.25
C TYR A 784 -2.82 -10.65 39.38
N SER A 785 -3.87 -10.90 40.16
CA SER A 785 -3.83 -11.88 41.25
C SER A 785 -3.58 -13.30 40.70
N LEU A 786 -4.09 -13.63 39.51
CA LEU A 786 -3.84 -14.92 38.89
C LEU A 786 -2.36 -15.13 38.56
N ALA A 787 -1.68 -14.12 38.02
CA ALA A 787 -0.25 -14.16 37.75
C ALA A 787 0.63 -14.10 39.01
N LEU A 788 0.13 -13.48 40.08
CA LEU A 788 0.82 -13.47 41.38
C LEU A 788 0.62 -14.78 42.16
N GLY A 789 -0.45 -15.53 41.87
CA GLY A 789 -0.83 -16.77 42.56
C GLY A 789 -1.50 -16.55 43.93
N GLU A 790 -1.59 -15.30 44.37
CA GLU A 790 -2.20 -14.89 45.62
C GLU A 790 -2.90 -13.54 45.47
N ASN A 791 -3.86 -13.27 46.34
CA ASN A 791 -4.34 -11.92 46.55
C ASN A 791 -3.32 -11.14 47.39
N GLN A 792 -2.50 -10.33 46.72
CA GLN A 792 -1.37 -9.63 47.34
C GLN A 792 -1.72 -8.84 48.62
N ARG A 793 -2.95 -8.31 48.71
CA ARG A 793 -3.36 -7.47 49.84
C ARG A 793 -3.94 -8.24 51.02
N THR A 794 -4.42 -9.46 50.81
CA THR A 794 -5.00 -10.30 51.87
C THR A 794 -4.13 -11.50 52.22
N GLY A 795 -3.17 -11.86 51.36
CA GLY A 795 -2.33 -13.05 51.48
C GLY A 795 -3.07 -14.36 51.14
N GLU A 796 -4.29 -14.28 50.60
CA GLU A 796 -5.07 -15.46 50.23
C GLU A 796 -4.45 -16.15 49.02
N GLN A 797 -4.02 -17.41 49.20
CA GLN A 797 -3.49 -18.24 48.12
C GLN A 797 -4.63 -18.70 47.19
N LEU A 798 -4.36 -18.67 45.88
CA LEU A 798 -5.34 -19.08 44.87
C LEU A 798 -5.26 -20.57 44.53
N GLY A 799 -4.19 -21.26 44.95
CA GLY A 799 -3.96 -22.68 44.66
C GLY A 799 -3.37 -22.95 43.27
N MET A 800 -3.19 -21.90 42.47
CA MET A 800 -2.49 -21.91 41.20
C MET A 800 -1.76 -20.58 41.03
N LYS A 801 -0.80 -20.52 40.09
CA LYS A 801 -0.11 -19.29 39.68
C LYS A 801 0.08 -19.35 38.17
N LEU A 802 -0.41 -18.35 37.44
CA LEU A 802 -0.16 -18.24 36.02
C LEU A 802 1.29 -17.79 35.78
N GLU A 803 2.00 -18.54 34.94
CA GLU A 803 3.28 -18.13 34.36
C GLU A 803 3.06 -17.66 32.92
N ILE A 804 4.08 -17.01 32.34
CA ILE A 804 3.98 -16.50 30.96
C ILE A 804 3.83 -17.63 29.94
N GLU A 805 4.46 -18.78 30.19
CA GLU A 805 4.42 -19.96 29.34
C GLU A 805 2.99 -20.50 29.17
N ASP A 806 2.17 -20.46 30.23
CA ASP A 806 0.78 -20.91 30.17
C ASP A 806 -0.06 -20.00 29.25
N ILE A 807 0.18 -18.70 29.32
CA ILE A 807 -0.51 -17.71 28.49
C ILE A 807 -0.07 -17.84 27.03
N VAL A 808 1.23 -18.04 26.79
CA VAL A 808 1.80 -18.22 25.46
C VAL A 808 1.29 -19.50 24.80
N ASP A 809 1.20 -20.62 25.52
CA ASP A 809 0.66 -21.88 25.01
C ASP A 809 -0.79 -21.72 24.52
N ILE A 810 -1.65 -21.12 25.34
CA ILE A 810 -3.05 -20.88 24.96
C ILE A 810 -3.17 -19.87 23.81
N SER A 811 -2.36 -18.81 23.78
CA SER A 811 -2.32 -17.88 22.64
C SER A 811 -1.98 -18.59 21.32
N LYS A 812 -0.98 -19.48 21.33
CA LYS A 812 -0.58 -20.25 20.14
C LYS A 812 -1.71 -21.16 19.68
N LYS A 813 -2.31 -21.92 20.59
CA LYS A 813 -3.45 -22.81 20.30
C LYS A 813 -4.62 -22.05 19.66
N LEU A 814 -4.85 -20.81 20.08
CA LEU A 814 -5.91 -19.95 19.55
C LEU A 814 -5.54 -19.21 18.24
N GLY A 815 -4.39 -19.51 17.63
CA GLY A 815 -3.97 -18.95 16.34
C GLY A 815 -3.38 -17.54 16.41
N LEU A 816 -3.07 -17.03 17.60
CA LEU A 816 -2.55 -15.66 17.76
C LEU A 816 -1.05 -15.53 17.44
N ASN A 817 -0.34 -16.64 17.22
CA ASN A 817 1.08 -16.65 16.84
C ASN A 817 1.31 -16.65 15.33
N ASP A 818 0.34 -17.13 14.55
CA ASP A 818 0.53 -17.49 13.15
C ASP A 818 -0.34 -16.63 12.24
N LYS A 819 -0.01 -16.61 10.94
CA LYS A 819 -0.87 -16.00 9.91
C LYS A 819 -2.17 -16.81 9.80
N THR A 820 -3.27 -16.14 9.46
CA THR A 820 -4.60 -16.76 9.38
C THR A 820 -4.83 -17.58 8.12
N GLY A 821 -3.97 -17.44 7.10
CA GLY A 821 -4.06 -18.17 5.82
C GLY A 821 -4.87 -17.46 4.74
N ILE A 822 -5.32 -16.23 5.01
CA ILE A 822 -6.15 -15.44 4.10
C ILE A 822 -5.49 -15.28 2.71
N GLU A 823 -6.28 -15.40 1.63
CA GLU A 823 -5.78 -15.40 0.24
C GLU A 823 -5.43 -13.99 -0.30
N ILE A 824 -4.68 -13.21 0.48
CA ILE A 824 -4.09 -11.92 0.08
C ILE A 824 -2.57 -12.05 0.15
N GLY A 825 -1.95 -12.22 -1.02
CA GLY A 825 -0.49 -12.35 -1.14
C GLY A 825 0.25 -11.02 -1.00
N ILE A 826 -0.34 -9.95 -1.56
CA ILE A 826 0.26 -8.61 -1.57
C ILE A 826 -0.73 -7.54 -1.07
N PRO A 827 -0.39 -6.77 -0.02
CA PRO A 827 0.69 -7.07 0.93
C PRO A 827 0.33 -8.29 1.78
N SER A 828 1.34 -9.13 2.07
CA SER A 828 1.14 -10.29 2.92
C SER A 828 0.64 -9.88 4.31
N GLU A 829 -0.20 -10.73 4.88
CA GLU A 829 -0.61 -10.65 6.29
C GLU A 829 0.62 -10.60 7.21
N THR A 830 0.49 -9.81 8.29
CA THR A 830 1.46 -9.74 9.39
C THR A 830 0.99 -10.63 10.53
N SER A 831 1.89 -11.40 11.14
CA SER A 831 1.62 -12.01 12.45
C SER A 831 2.23 -11.14 13.54
N GLY A 832 1.43 -10.80 14.55
CA GLY A 832 1.91 -10.08 15.72
C GLY A 832 2.80 -10.90 16.67
N GLY A 833 2.68 -12.23 16.60
CA GLY A 833 3.41 -13.16 17.46
C GLY A 833 2.96 -13.13 18.92
N VAL A 834 3.59 -13.99 19.74
CA VAL A 834 3.34 -14.08 21.18
C VAL A 834 4.47 -13.44 21.99
N PRO A 835 4.21 -12.97 23.22
CA PRO A 835 5.25 -12.39 24.06
C PRO A 835 6.44 -13.33 24.25
N ASN A 836 7.64 -12.82 23.99
CA ASN A 836 8.88 -13.58 24.01
C ASN A 836 9.94 -12.83 24.86
N PRO A 837 10.32 -13.34 26.04
CA PRO A 837 11.36 -12.78 26.90
C PRO A 837 12.70 -12.51 26.19
N GLN A 838 13.13 -13.45 25.34
CA GLN A 838 14.37 -13.35 24.60
C GLN A 838 14.29 -12.21 23.57
N ALA A 839 13.17 -12.08 22.85
CA ALA A 839 12.95 -10.97 21.91
C ALA A 839 12.98 -9.61 22.63
N LYS A 840 12.47 -9.54 23.87
CA LYS A 840 12.51 -8.33 24.70
C LYS A 840 13.94 -7.91 25.06
N ALA A 841 14.77 -8.88 25.49
CA ALA A 841 16.17 -8.63 25.82
C ALA A 841 16.94 -8.15 24.58
N ILE A 842 16.76 -8.81 23.43
CA ILE A 842 17.38 -8.43 22.15
C ILE A 842 16.97 -7.00 21.74
N GLY A 843 15.67 -6.68 21.80
CA GLY A 843 15.18 -5.34 21.49
C GLY A 843 15.73 -4.26 22.42
N THR A 844 15.81 -4.54 23.72
CA THR A 844 16.37 -3.62 24.72
C THR A 844 17.86 -3.38 24.51
N LYS A 845 18.60 -4.43 24.15
CA LYS A 845 20.02 -4.38 23.77
C LYS A 845 20.22 -3.40 22.60
N ALA A 846 19.40 -3.51 21.56
CA ALA A 846 19.44 -2.60 20.41
C ALA A 846 19.09 -1.15 20.79
N MET A 847 18.07 -0.92 21.64
CA MET A 847 17.70 0.42 22.09
C MET A 847 18.81 1.08 22.93
N LEU A 848 19.37 0.35 23.90
CA LEU A 848 20.48 0.84 24.74
C LEU A 848 21.70 1.17 23.88
N LYS A 849 22.02 0.31 22.90
CA LYS A 849 23.10 0.55 21.93
C LYS A 849 22.92 1.85 21.17
N ASN A 850 21.75 2.06 20.58
CA ASN A 850 21.44 3.27 19.81
C ASN A 850 21.52 4.53 20.68
N TYR A 851 21.02 4.45 21.91
CA TYR A 851 21.09 5.55 22.87
C TYR A 851 22.53 5.91 23.25
N LEU A 852 23.35 4.92 23.64
CA LEU A 852 24.73 5.18 24.03
C LEU A 852 25.56 5.67 22.83
N ASN A 853 25.37 5.10 21.64
CA ASN A 853 26.07 5.57 20.43
C ASN A 853 25.82 7.05 20.15
N ARG A 854 24.58 7.51 20.37
CA ARG A 854 24.20 8.91 20.18
C ARG A 854 24.69 9.84 21.30
N ASP A 855 24.55 9.41 22.56
CA ASP A 855 24.60 10.34 23.70
C ASP A 855 25.79 10.13 24.66
N LEU A 856 26.54 9.03 24.58
CA LEU A 856 27.58 8.66 25.56
C LEU A 856 28.67 9.72 25.76
N GLU A 857 29.12 10.38 24.69
CA GLU A 857 30.17 11.41 24.76
C GLU A 857 29.79 12.57 25.69
N ASN A 858 28.50 12.90 25.77
CA ASN A 858 28.02 13.96 26.64
C ASN A 858 28.13 13.61 28.14
N TYR A 859 28.43 12.35 28.47
CA TYR A 859 28.57 11.84 29.83
C TYR A 859 30.01 11.60 30.25
N LEU A 860 30.99 11.83 29.39
CA LEU A 860 32.41 11.67 29.73
C LEU A 860 32.87 12.77 30.70
N LYS A 861 33.89 12.44 31.50
CA LYS A 861 34.63 13.41 32.31
C LYS A 861 35.43 14.35 31.40
N ASP A 862 35.61 15.60 31.83
CA ASP A 862 36.22 16.67 31.02
C ASP A 862 37.65 16.36 30.51
N ASP A 863 38.35 15.40 31.13
CA ASP A 863 39.70 14.95 30.79
C ASP A 863 39.74 13.68 29.91
N ILE A 864 38.57 13.13 29.56
CA ILE A 864 38.45 11.88 28.80
C ILE A 864 37.88 12.16 27.41
N VAL A 865 38.69 11.85 26.40
CA VAL A 865 38.28 11.83 24.99
C VAL A 865 38.37 10.37 24.55
N LEU A 866 37.23 9.77 24.20
CA LEU A 866 37.19 8.43 23.63
C LEU A 866 37.34 8.55 22.10
N ASP A 867 38.24 7.76 21.51
CA ASP A 867 38.18 7.47 20.07
C ASP A 867 37.02 6.51 19.77
N ASP A 868 36.68 6.33 18.50
CA ASP A 868 35.52 5.52 18.08
C ASP A 868 35.61 4.07 18.57
N GLU A 869 36.82 3.51 18.65
CA GLU A 869 37.11 2.15 19.13
C GLU A 869 36.88 2.03 20.64
N SER A 870 37.46 2.94 21.44
CA SER A 870 37.27 2.99 22.88
C SER A 870 35.81 3.28 23.26
N LYS A 871 35.13 4.13 22.49
CA LYS A 871 33.70 4.41 22.65
C LYS A 871 32.88 3.13 22.45
N LYS A 872 33.19 2.35 21.41
CA LYS A 872 32.48 1.11 21.10
C LYS A 872 32.71 0.02 22.14
N GLU A 873 33.92 -0.10 22.68
CA GLU A 873 34.22 -0.99 23.81
C GLU A 873 33.41 -0.62 25.04
N VAL A 874 33.39 0.67 25.41
CA VAL A 874 32.58 1.18 26.53
C VAL A 874 31.09 0.92 26.29
N VAL A 875 30.59 1.14 25.08
CA VAL A 875 29.19 0.86 24.71
C VAL A 875 28.86 -0.63 24.83
N ASN A 876 29.70 -1.51 24.26
CA ASN A 876 29.48 -2.95 24.31
C ASN A 876 29.56 -3.51 25.74
N GLU A 877 30.48 -3.01 26.56
CA GLU A 877 30.57 -3.35 27.99
C GLU A 877 29.29 -2.97 28.73
N ILE A 878 28.75 -1.76 28.51
CA ILE A 878 27.50 -1.33 29.15
C ILE A 878 26.31 -2.18 28.66
N ILE A 879 26.29 -2.53 27.37
CA ILE A 879 25.21 -3.33 26.78
C ILE A 879 25.23 -4.77 27.30
N SER A 880 26.40 -5.39 27.51
CA SER A 880 26.51 -6.78 28.01
C SER A 880 25.83 -6.95 29.37
N TRP A 881 25.71 -5.87 30.15
CA TRP A 881 25.00 -5.90 31.44
C TRP A 881 23.52 -6.28 31.33
N VAL A 882 22.93 -6.18 30.12
CA VAL A 882 21.56 -6.62 29.81
C VAL A 882 21.38 -8.13 29.91
N GLU A 883 22.46 -8.89 29.66
CA GLU A 883 22.45 -10.36 29.56
C GLU A 883 22.87 -11.06 30.87
N LEU A 884 23.29 -10.28 31.87
CA LEU A 884 23.61 -10.82 33.19
C LEU A 884 22.40 -11.52 33.80
N GLU A 885 22.63 -12.72 34.36
CA GLU A 885 21.60 -13.50 35.06
C GLU A 885 20.93 -12.68 36.18
N GLU A 886 21.71 -11.84 36.87
CA GLU A 886 21.21 -10.91 37.88
C GLU A 886 21.35 -9.45 37.43
N VAL A 887 20.24 -8.70 37.52
CA VAL A 887 20.21 -7.28 37.14
C VAL A 887 21.06 -6.47 38.11
N LEU A 888 22.08 -5.77 37.59
CA LEU A 888 23.00 -4.95 38.39
C LEU A 888 22.29 -3.95 39.31
N THR A 889 22.81 -3.74 40.52
CA THR A 889 22.30 -2.69 41.43
C THR A 889 22.69 -1.28 40.93
N ARG A 890 21.95 -0.24 41.34
CA ARG A 890 22.28 1.16 40.95
C ARG A 890 23.73 1.52 41.31
N ASN A 891 24.18 1.14 42.51
CA ASN A 891 25.53 1.43 42.98
C ASN A 891 26.58 0.69 42.14
N GLU A 892 26.27 -0.53 41.70
CA GLU A 892 27.15 -1.30 40.83
C GLU A 892 27.22 -0.69 39.42
N VAL A 893 26.10 -0.22 38.88
CA VAL A 893 26.07 0.54 37.61
C VAL A 893 26.91 1.82 37.72
N ILE A 894 26.77 2.58 38.81
CA ILE A 894 27.60 3.79 39.05
C ILE A 894 29.08 3.43 39.14
N ARG A 895 29.43 2.38 39.88
CA ARG A 895 30.81 1.92 40.04
C ARG A 895 31.42 1.58 38.70
N ARG A 896 30.72 0.76 37.89
CA ARG A 896 31.18 0.33 36.56
C ARG A 896 31.28 1.49 35.58
N LEU A 897 30.30 2.39 35.53
CA LEU A 897 30.37 3.59 34.69
C LEU A 897 31.54 4.51 35.09
N THR A 898 31.76 4.69 36.39
CA THR A 898 32.88 5.51 36.90
C THR A 898 34.23 4.92 36.50
N SER A 899 34.38 3.58 36.53
CA SER A 899 35.60 2.91 36.05
C SER A 899 35.80 3.02 34.55
N LEU A 900 34.74 3.27 33.78
CA LEU A 900 34.78 3.51 32.34
C LEU A 900 35.02 5.00 31.99
N GLY A 901 35.37 5.83 32.96
CA GLY A 901 35.63 7.25 32.70
C GLY A 901 34.38 8.12 32.49
N ILE A 902 33.20 7.57 32.76
CA ILE A 902 31.93 8.24 32.59
C ILE A 902 31.53 8.91 33.91
N GLU A 903 30.94 10.09 33.83
CA GLU A 903 30.21 10.72 34.93
C GLU A 903 28.80 10.14 35.03
N PRO A 904 28.55 9.17 35.92
CA PRO A 904 27.33 8.35 35.86
C PRO A 904 26.08 9.15 36.25
N GLU A 905 26.26 10.22 37.02
CA GLU A 905 25.17 11.07 37.53
C GLU A 905 25.03 12.38 36.74
N LYS A 906 25.90 12.64 35.75
CA LYS A 906 25.83 13.83 34.89
C LYS A 906 24.50 13.85 34.15
N LYS A 907 23.85 15.02 34.13
CA LYS A 907 22.59 15.25 33.42
C LYS A 907 22.84 16.18 32.24
N ILE A 908 22.45 15.74 31.05
CA ILE A 908 22.58 16.53 29.82
C ILE A 908 21.33 17.40 29.63
N ARG A 909 21.45 18.47 28.85
CA ARG A 909 20.37 19.47 28.69
C ARG A 909 19.10 18.81 28.14
N GLY A 910 17.98 18.94 28.86
CA GLY A 910 16.69 18.35 28.50
C GLY A 910 16.38 17.01 29.20
N GLU A 911 17.36 16.42 29.88
CA GLU A 911 17.21 15.11 30.54
C GLU A 911 16.92 15.22 32.03
N LYS A 912 16.01 14.36 32.52
CA LYS A 912 15.59 14.37 33.95
C LYS A 912 16.50 13.53 34.84
N ALA A 913 17.18 12.53 34.28
CA ALA A 913 17.99 11.52 34.97
C ALA A 913 19.41 11.44 34.40
N GLY A 914 20.38 11.05 35.24
CA GLY A 914 21.77 10.79 34.82
C GLY A 914 21.91 9.45 34.10
N LEU A 915 23.08 9.20 33.48
CA LEU A 915 23.30 8.01 32.66
C LEU A 915 23.12 6.69 33.44
N ALA A 916 23.61 6.62 34.68
CA ALA A 916 23.47 5.45 35.54
C ALA A 916 22.00 5.10 35.81
N ASP A 917 21.18 6.11 36.08
CA ASP A 917 19.75 5.93 36.34
C ASP A 917 19.02 5.49 35.08
N LYS A 918 19.40 6.03 33.91
CA LYS A 918 18.86 5.57 32.62
C LYS A 918 19.22 4.12 32.35
N ILE A 919 20.50 3.76 32.42
CA ILE A 919 20.96 2.37 32.21
C ILE A 919 20.25 1.43 33.17
N LYS A 920 20.25 1.72 34.48
CA LYS A 920 19.61 0.87 35.47
C LYS A 920 18.10 0.74 35.27
N TYR A 921 17.38 1.86 35.24
CA TYR A 921 15.92 1.84 35.34
C TYR A 921 15.20 1.77 34.00
N THR A 922 15.82 2.27 32.92
CA THR A 922 15.21 2.27 31.58
C THR A 922 15.59 1.03 30.77
N TYR A 923 16.82 0.53 30.90
CA TYR A 923 17.32 -0.55 30.06
C TYR A 923 17.48 -1.87 30.82
N LEU A 924 18.34 -1.94 31.84
CA LEU A 924 18.61 -3.21 32.55
C LEU A 924 17.38 -3.78 33.26
N ASN A 925 16.58 -2.92 33.89
CA ASN A 925 15.32 -3.37 34.48
C ASN A 925 14.26 -3.73 33.43
N TYR A 926 14.32 -3.14 32.23
CA TYR A 926 13.36 -3.41 31.18
C TYR A 926 13.71 -4.67 30.38
N SER A 927 14.99 -5.04 30.24
CA SER A 927 15.40 -6.21 29.48
C SER A 927 15.07 -7.54 30.15
N SER A 928 15.17 -7.61 31.47
CA SER A 928 14.81 -8.80 32.24
C SER A 928 13.29 -8.98 32.24
N TRP A 929 12.83 -10.18 31.89
CA TRP A 929 11.41 -10.54 32.05
C TRP A 929 11.09 -10.60 33.54
N ASN A 930 10.23 -9.70 33.96
CA ASN A 930 9.86 -9.62 35.36
C ASN A 930 8.34 -9.77 35.51
N ILE A 931 7.90 -9.92 36.75
CA ILE A 931 6.48 -10.12 37.05
C ILE A 931 5.60 -8.98 36.48
N SER A 932 6.10 -7.74 36.40
CA SER A 932 5.39 -6.61 35.80
C SER A 932 5.02 -6.84 34.34
N ASP A 933 5.92 -7.47 33.56
CA ASP A 933 5.66 -7.79 32.16
C ASP A 933 4.55 -8.82 32.04
N THR A 934 4.60 -9.83 32.89
CA THR A 934 3.54 -10.84 33.00
C THR A 934 2.21 -10.17 33.38
N LEU A 935 2.21 -9.22 34.32
CA LEU A 935 1.02 -8.44 34.67
C LEU A 935 0.48 -7.64 33.47
N TYR A 936 1.33 -7.00 32.66
CA TYR A 936 0.86 -6.34 31.43
C TYR A 936 0.27 -7.32 30.42
N VAL A 937 0.93 -8.46 30.20
CA VAL A 937 0.44 -9.49 29.27
C VAL A 937 -0.91 -10.05 29.70
N THR A 938 -1.15 -10.27 31.01
CA THR A 938 -2.43 -10.80 31.53
C THR A 938 -3.66 -9.92 31.21
N ILE A 939 -3.43 -8.67 30.81
CA ILE A 939 -4.49 -7.73 30.41
C ILE A 939 -4.35 -7.27 28.95
N GLY A 940 -3.55 -7.96 28.14
CA GLY A 940 -3.36 -7.69 26.71
C GLY A 940 -2.57 -6.42 26.42
N GLN A 941 -1.66 -6.03 27.31
CA GLN A 941 -0.74 -4.89 27.14
C GLN A 941 0.70 -5.40 27.01
N GLY A 942 1.65 -4.47 26.83
CA GLY A 942 3.07 -4.80 26.70
C GLY A 942 3.38 -5.38 25.32
N LEU A 943 3.98 -6.58 25.30
CA LEU A 943 4.45 -7.21 24.06
C LEU A 943 3.39 -8.04 23.33
N SER A 944 2.15 -8.10 23.82
CA SER A 944 1.06 -8.77 23.11
C SER A 944 0.51 -7.84 22.04
N ALA A 945 0.63 -8.20 20.77
CA ALA A 945 0.09 -7.42 19.66
C ALA A 945 -0.51 -8.37 18.62
N TYR A 946 -1.70 -8.06 18.10
CA TYR A 946 -2.41 -8.93 17.16
C TYR A 946 -3.16 -8.11 16.10
N THR A 947 -3.40 -8.70 14.93
CA THR A 947 -4.19 -8.08 13.86
C THR A 947 -5.69 -8.22 14.11
N PRO A 948 -6.55 -7.33 13.57
CA PRO A 948 -7.99 -7.47 13.66
C PRO A 948 -8.51 -8.82 13.13
N ILE A 949 -7.92 -9.33 12.05
CA ILE A 949 -8.30 -10.64 11.49
C ILE A 949 -7.92 -11.81 12.42
N GLN A 950 -6.75 -11.78 13.07
CA GLN A 950 -6.37 -12.75 14.10
C GLN A 950 -7.34 -12.70 15.29
N MET A 951 -7.71 -11.49 15.74
CA MET A 951 -8.65 -11.29 16.84
C MET A 951 -10.06 -11.78 16.50
N ALA A 952 -10.51 -11.66 15.24
CA ALA A 952 -11.78 -12.24 14.81
C ALA A 952 -11.72 -13.78 14.87
N ASN A 953 -10.68 -14.39 14.29
CA ASN A 953 -10.51 -15.85 14.27
C ASN A 953 -10.45 -16.45 15.68
N TYR A 954 -9.65 -15.83 16.55
CA TYR A 954 -9.58 -16.14 17.97
C TYR A 954 -10.97 -16.25 18.63
N ILE A 955 -11.86 -15.31 18.31
CA ILE A 955 -13.19 -15.26 18.91
C ILE A 955 -14.13 -16.29 18.28
N ALA A 956 -14.01 -16.57 16.98
CA ALA A 956 -14.72 -17.71 16.37
C ALA A 956 -14.29 -19.04 16.99
N THR A 957 -12.99 -19.26 17.20
CA THR A 957 -12.46 -20.48 17.83
C THR A 957 -13.02 -20.67 19.24
N ILE A 958 -13.17 -19.61 20.03
CA ILE A 958 -13.86 -19.71 21.33
C ILE A 958 -15.34 -20.03 21.13
N ALA A 959 -16.01 -19.34 20.21
CA ALA A 959 -17.45 -19.43 20.02
C ALA A 959 -17.92 -20.80 19.50
N ASN A 960 -17.16 -21.43 18.60
CA ASN A 960 -17.49 -22.72 17.98
C ASN A 960 -17.02 -23.95 18.77
N GLY A 961 -16.56 -23.80 20.01
CA GLY A 961 -16.15 -24.93 20.85
C GLY A 961 -14.72 -25.43 20.59
N GLY A 962 -13.85 -24.57 20.06
CA GLY A 962 -12.41 -24.77 19.94
C GLY A 962 -11.94 -25.18 18.56
N TYR A 963 -12.75 -25.03 17.51
CA TYR A 963 -12.33 -25.34 16.14
C TYR A 963 -11.68 -24.10 15.52
N ASN A 964 -10.37 -24.16 15.36
CA ASN A 964 -9.61 -23.13 14.67
C ASN A 964 -9.70 -23.37 13.16
N HIS A 965 -9.99 -22.29 12.41
CA HIS A 965 -10.11 -22.34 10.97
C HIS A 965 -8.93 -21.60 10.31
N GLU A 966 -8.44 -22.15 9.20
CA GLU A 966 -7.74 -21.35 8.21
C GLU A 966 -8.78 -20.44 7.54
N LEU A 967 -8.54 -19.13 7.54
CA LEU A 967 -9.51 -18.17 7.03
C LEU A 967 -9.46 -18.12 5.51
N THR A 968 -10.63 -17.91 4.90
CA THR A 968 -10.75 -17.83 3.44
C THR A 968 -11.62 -16.65 2.97
N LEU A 969 -11.24 -16.04 1.86
CA LEU A 969 -12.03 -15.10 1.07
C LEU A 969 -12.68 -15.77 -0.14
N VAL A 970 -12.23 -16.96 -0.56
CA VAL A 970 -12.67 -17.58 -1.82
C VAL A 970 -13.56 -18.77 -1.53
N ASP A 971 -14.80 -18.71 -2.02
CA ASP A 971 -15.75 -19.82 -1.92
C ASP A 971 -15.57 -20.83 -3.06
N SER A 972 -15.48 -20.35 -4.31
CA SER A 972 -15.27 -21.21 -5.48
C SER A 972 -14.70 -20.46 -6.68
N ILE A 973 -14.07 -21.18 -7.60
CA ILE A 973 -13.62 -20.68 -8.90
C ILE A 973 -14.28 -21.52 -9.99
N LYS A 974 -14.91 -20.83 -10.95
CA LYS A 974 -15.63 -21.45 -12.07
C LYS A 974 -15.17 -20.83 -13.38
N ASN A 975 -15.23 -21.59 -14.46
CA ASN A 975 -14.95 -21.01 -15.77
C ASN A 975 -15.99 -19.94 -16.17
N TYR A 976 -15.66 -19.12 -17.16
CA TYR A 976 -16.47 -17.96 -17.59
C TYR A 976 -17.95 -18.26 -17.93
N ASN A 977 -18.29 -19.52 -18.25
CA ASN A 977 -19.65 -19.95 -18.57
C ASN A 977 -20.29 -20.81 -17.46
N ASN A 978 -19.66 -20.89 -16.28
CA ASN A 978 -20.06 -21.69 -15.12
C ASN A 978 -20.28 -23.19 -15.40
N SER A 979 -19.70 -23.74 -16.48
CA SER A 979 -19.82 -25.16 -16.82
C SER A 979 -18.84 -26.07 -16.07
N VAL A 980 -17.71 -25.51 -15.61
CA VAL A 980 -16.66 -26.24 -14.88
C VAL A 980 -16.29 -25.46 -13.63
N THR A 981 -16.16 -26.16 -12.50
CA THR A 981 -15.67 -25.61 -11.24
C THR A 981 -14.25 -26.15 -10.99
N SER A 982 -13.26 -25.27 -11.01
CA SER A 982 -11.84 -25.60 -10.85
C SER A 982 -11.43 -25.66 -9.37
N TYR A 983 -12.10 -24.87 -8.51
CA TYR A 983 -11.86 -24.82 -7.08
C TYR A 983 -13.18 -24.67 -6.31
N VAL A 984 -13.29 -25.37 -5.17
CA VAL A 984 -14.34 -25.18 -4.17
C VAL A 984 -13.65 -25.25 -2.81
N HIS A 985 -13.89 -24.24 -1.98
CA HIS A 985 -13.38 -24.23 -0.63
C HIS A 985 -13.92 -25.44 0.15
N LYS A 986 -13.01 -26.13 0.83
CA LYS A 986 -13.34 -27.19 1.75
C LYS A 986 -12.98 -26.70 3.14
N VAL A 987 -13.97 -26.68 4.02
CA VAL A 987 -13.76 -26.33 5.42
C VAL A 987 -12.86 -27.39 6.03
N ASP A 988 -11.59 -27.04 6.26
CA ASP A 988 -10.67 -27.82 7.09
C ASP A 988 -10.73 -27.26 8.52
N THR A 989 -10.78 -28.15 9.51
CA THR A 989 -10.98 -27.75 10.90
C THR A 989 -10.03 -28.50 11.80
N GLU A 990 -9.20 -27.76 12.53
CA GLU A 990 -8.39 -28.30 13.60
C GLU A 990 -8.98 -27.88 14.94
N ARG A 991 -9.28 -28.85 15.81
CA ARG A 991 -9.75 -28.53 17.15
C ARG A 991 -8.57 -28.36 18.08
N ILE A 992 -8.49 -27.22 18.75
CA ILE A 992 -7.41 -26.91 19.70
C ILE A 992 -7.38 -27.92 20.85
N GLU A 993 -6.17 -28.25 21.31
CA GLU A 993 -5.98 -29.19 22.42
C GLU A 993 -6.15 -28.50 23.78
N LEU A 994 -7.19 -28.92 24.53
CA LEU A 994 -7.48 -28.46 25.90
C LEU A 994 -7.64 -29.66 26.84
N ASN A 995 -7.26 -29.47 28.10
CA ASN A 995 -7.48 -30.39 29.20
C ASN A 995 -8.97 -30.55 29.50
N ASN A 996 -9.74 -29.44 29.45
CA ASN A 996 -11.19 -29.47 29.61
C ASN A 996 -11.90 -28.47 28.68
N TYR A 997 -12.60 -28.98 27.67
CA TYR A 997 -13.38 -28.16 26.74
C TYR A 997 -14.54 -27.39 27.40
N GLU A 998 -15.01 -27.77 28.59
CA GLU A 998 -16.01 -26.99 29.34
C GLU A 998 -15.48 -25.59 29.72
N ASN A 999 -14.15 -25.42 29.79
CA ASN A 999 -13.53 -24.13 30.04
C ASN A 999 -13.92 -23.08 28.98
N LEU A 1000 -14.18 -23.48 27.73
CA LEU A 1000 -14.68 -22.56 26.69
C LEU A 1000 -16.08 -22.03 27.01
N GLU A 1001 -16.96 -22.85 27.58
CA GLU A 1001 -18.30 -22.41 28.00
C GLU A 1001 -18.24 -21.45 29.19
N HIS A 1002 -17.25 -21.61 30.08
CA HIS A 1002 -17.00 -20.64 31.15
C HIS A 1002 -16.56 -19.28 30.60
N ILE A 1003 -15.70 -19.27 29.59
CA ILE A 1003 -15.29 -18.05 28.88
C ILE A 1003 -16.50 -17.40 28.21
N LYS A 1004 -17.26 -18.16 27.42
CA LYS A 1004 -18.47 -17.67 26.73
C LYS A 1004 -19.47 -17.05 27.72
N LYS A 1005 -19.71 -17.70 28.86
CA LYS A 1005 -20.58 -17.16 29.91
C LYS A 1005 -20.08 -15.83 30.47
N GLY A 1006 -18.76 -15.70 30.69
CA GLY A 1006 -18.17 -14.42 31.08
C GLY A 1006 -18.37 -13.34 30.02
N MET A 1007 -18.25 -13.68 28.74
CA MET A 1007 -18.50 -12.78 27.61
C MET A 1007 -19.97 -12.38 27.48
N LEU A 1008 -20.93 -13.27 27.74
CA LEU A 1008 -22.36 -12.94 27.80
C LEU A 1008 -22.64 -11.92 28.90
N MET A 1009 -22.05 -12.09 30.08
CA MET A 1009 -22.26 -11.13 31.17
C MET A 1009 -21.77 -9.71 30.80
N VAL A 1010 -20.80 -9.56 29.90
CA VAL A 1010 -20.30 -8.24 29.43
C VAL A 1010 -21.38 -7.46 28.67
N SER A 1011 -22.25 -8.14 27.93
CA SER A 1011 -23.36 -7.56 27.16
C SER A 1011 -24.67 -7.48 27.95
N ASP A 1012 -24.89 -8.35 28.93
CA ASP A 1012 -26.11 -8.32 29.77
C ASP A 1012 -26.00 -7.30 30.92
N ASP A 1013 -24.88 -7.34 31.65
CA ASP A 1013 -24.70 -6.61 32.90
C ASP A 1013 -23.48 -5.68 32.92
N GLY A 1014 -22.50 -5.93 32.04
CA GLY A 1014 -21.17 -5.35 32.09
C GLY A 1014 -20.93 -4.14 31.19
N THR A 1015 -19.68 -4.00 30.73
CA THR A 1015 -19.18 -2.80 30.05
C THR A 1015 -19.85 -2.51 28.70
N SER A 1016 -20.52 -3.48 28.07
CA SER A 1016 -21.23 -3.29 26.80
C SER A 1016 -22.76 -3.34 26.94
N ARG A 1017 -23.30 -3.40 28.16
CA ARG A 1017 -24.75 -3.45 28.42
C ARG A 1017 -25.56 -2.39 27.69
N LYS A 1018 -25.09 -1.15 27.70
CA LYS A 1018 -25.81 -0.05 27.03
C LYS A 1018 -25.88 -0.22 25.52
N THR A 1019 -24.86 -0.85 24.92
CA THR A 1019 -24.81 -1.09 23.48
C THR A 1019 -25.85 -2.13 23.06
N PHE A 1020 -26.03 -3.19 23.85
CA PHE A 1020 -26.90 -4.32 23.51
C PHE A 1020 -28.25 -4.34 24.24
N ALA A 1021 -28.58 -3.31 25.02
CA ALA A 1021 -29.80 -3.26 25.85
C ALA A 1021 -31.10 -3.49 25.07
N ASP A 1022 -31.18 -2.98 23.84
CA ASP A 1022 -32.35 -3.09 22.95
C ASP A 1022 -32.12 -4.11 21.81
N PHE A 1023 -31.03 -4.89 21.86
CA PHE A 1023 -30.71 -5.88 20.84
C PHE A 1023 -31.51 -7.17 21.09
N PRO A 1024 -32.17 -7.76 20.07
CA PRO A 1024 -33.16 -8.81 20.29
C PRO A 1024 -32.58 -10.21 20.55
N ILE A 1025 -31.25 -10.34 20.51
CA ILE A 1025 -30.54 -11.60 20.70
C ILE A 1025 -29.40 -11.42 21.71
N ASN A 1026 -29.05 -12.52 22.38
CA ASN A 1026 -27.92 -12.55 23.31
C ASN A 1026 -26.60 -12.56 22.53
N VAL A 1027 -25.61 -11.81 23.02
CA VAL A 1027 -24.32 -11.61 22.36
C VAL A 1027 -23.21 -11.91 23.35
N GLY A 1028 -22.24 -12.75 23.00
CA GLY A 1028 -21.00 -12.85 23.77
C GLY A 1028 -20.05 -11.73 23.35
N SER A 1029 -19.62 -10.85 24.25
CA SER A 1029 -18.77 -9.71 23.88
C SER A 1029 -17.61 -9.45 24.84
N LYS A 1030 -16.64 -8.64 24.39
CA LYS A 1030 -15.60 -8.07 25.24
C LYS A 1030 -15.12 -6.72 24.71
N THR A 1031 -15.04 -5.72 25.59
CA THR A 1031 -14.37 -4.44 25.32
C THR A 1031 -12.88 -4.48 25.66
N GLY A 1032 -12.07 -3.74 24.91
CA GLY A 1032 -10.64 -3.54 25.14
C GLY A 1032 -10.22 -2.08 24.96
N THR A 1033 -9.40 -1.59 25.87
CA THR A 1033 -8.71 -0.29 25.73
C THR A 1033 -7.23 -0.57 25.81
N ALA A 1034 -6.51 -0.25 24.73
CA ALA A 1034 -5.07 -0.42 24.65
C ALA A 1034 -4.38 0.94 24.80
N GLU A 1035 -3.48 1.05 25.77
CA GLU A 1035 -2.90 2.34 26.14
C GLU A 1035 -1.80 2.70 25.15
N LYS A 1036 -1.85 3.91 24.58
CA LYS A 1036 -0.81 4.38 23.65
C LYS A 1036 -0.05 5.56 24.23
N SER A 1037 1.20 5.31 24.61
CA SER A 1037 2.13 6.38 24.99
C SER A 1037 2.79 7.03 23.76
N GLY A 1038 3.18 8.28 23.89
CA GLY A 1038 3.96 9.02 22.90
C GLY A 1038 3.28 10.31 22.47
N ILE A 1039 3.98 11.07 21.64
CA ILE A 1039 3.50 12.33 21.06
C ILE A 1039 3.29 12.10 19.57
N ASN A 1040 2.12 12.52 19.07
CA ASN A 1040 1.84 12.56 17.66
C ASN A 1040 2.73 13.63 17.00
N PRO A 1041 3.60 13.27 16.03
CA PRO A 1041 4.53 14.20 15.43
C PRO A 1041 3.87 15.20 14.47
N SER A 1042 2.65 14.94 14.01
CA SER A 1042 1.86 15.85 13.19
C SER A 1042 1.19 16.95 14.03
N THR A 1043 0.66 16.60 15.20
CA THR A 1043 -0.16 17.53 15.99
C THR A 1043 0.57 18.09 17.22
N GLY A 1044 1.63 17.43 17.69
CA GLY A 1044 2.30 17.76 18.95
C GLY A 1044 1.54 17.31 20.21
N ASP A 1045 0.38 16.68 20.06
CA ASP A 1045 -0.42 16.15 21.16
C ASP A 1045 0.01 14.74 21.57
N THR A 1046 -0.31 14.31 22.79
CA THR A 1046 -0.16 12.89 23.18
C THR A 1046 -1.12 12.02 22.38
N TYR A 1047 -0.76 10.77 22.07
CA TYR A 1047 -1.73 9.82 21.50
C TYR A 1047 -2.90 9.56 22.47
N ASP A 1048 -4.08 9.28 21.92
CA ASP A 1048 -5.19 8.69 22.67
C ASP A 1048 -5.16 7.15 22.53
N ASP A 1049 -5.84 6.47 23.44
CA ASP A 1049 -5.90 5.01 23.50
C ASP A 1049 -6.62 4.39 22.30
N PHE A 1050 -6.32 3.13 22.00
CA PHE A 1050 -7.02 2.37 20.95
C PHE A 1050 -8.24 1.68 21.53
N ALA A 1051 -9.37 1.83 20.84
CA ALA A 1051 -10.64 1.22 21.22
C ALA A 1051 -10.83 -0.09 20.47
N TRP A 1052 -10.75 -1.20 21.21
CA TRP A 1052 -11.02 -2.55 20.72
C TRP A 1052 -12.39 -3.05 21.16
N PHE A 1053 -13.06 -3.77 20.27
CA PHE A 1053 -14.26 -4.52 20.58
C PHE A 1053 -14.23 -5.86 19.86
N VAL A 1054 -14.60 -6.92 20.57
CA VAL A 1054 -14.80 -8.25 19.98
C VAL A 1054 -16.11 -8.85 20.45
N GLY A 1055 -16.74 -9.69 19.64
CA GLY A 1055 -17.89 -10.47 20.06
C GLY A 1055 -18.36 -11.49 19.04
N PHE A 1056 -19.29 -12.33 19.45
CA PHE A 1056 -19.96 -13.31 18.60
C PHE A 1056 -21.47 -13.34 18.89
N ALA A 1057 -22.25 -13.74 17.89
CA ALA A 1057 -23.70 -13.83 17.98
C ALA A 1057 -24.28 -14.91 17.04
N PRO A 1058 -25.47 -15.46 17.35
CA PRO A 1058 -26.11 -15.47 18.68
C PRO A 1058 -25.25 -16.17 19.75
N TYR A 1059 -25.53 -15.95 21.03
CA TYR A 1059 -24.79 -16.60 22.11
C TYR A 1059 -24.99 -18.13 22.12
N GLU A 1060 -26.21 -18.57 21.87
CA GLU A 1060 -26.66 -19.96 22.00
C GLU A 1060 -26.15 -20.87 20.87
N ASP A 1061 -26.18 -20.38 19.62
CA ASP A 1061 -25.63 -21.04 18.44
C ASP A 1061 -24.86 -20.00 17.62
N PRO A 1062 -23.57 -19.77 17.91
CA PRO A 1062 -22.79 -18.73 17.25
C PRO A 1062 -22.67 -18.94 15.74
N GLU A 1063 -22.98 -17.89 14.97
CA GLU A 1063 -22.88 -17.88 13.51
C GLU A 1063 -21.85 -16.87 12.99
N ILE A 1064 -21.68 -15.75 13.69
CA ILE A 1064 -20.75 -14.67 13.31
C ILE A 1064 -19.86 -14.28 14.49
N ALA A 1065 -18.58 -14.04 14.21
CA ALA A 1065 -17.64 -13.40 15.12
C ALA A 1065 -17.10 -12.12 14.47
N VAL A 1066 -17.00 -11.05 15.25
CA VAL A 1066 -16.58 -9.72 14.78
C VAL A 1066 -15.51 -9.16 15.69
N ALA A 1067 -14.44 -8.64 15.11
CA ALA A 1067 -13.40 -7.88 15.81
C ALA A 1067 -13.22 -6.51 15.16
N ALA A 1068 -13.13 -5.47 15.98
CA ALA A 1068 -12.97 -4.12 15.50
C ALA A 1068 -11.97 -3.31 16.34
N VAL A 1069 -11.24 -2.43 15.68
CA VAL A 1069 -10.29 -1.49 16.30
C VAL A 1069 -10.47 -0.08 15.73
N ILE A 1070 -10.46 0.90 16.62
CA ILE A 1070 -10.40 2.33 16.28
C ILE A 1070 -9.14 2.91 16.90
N PHE A 1071 -8.24 3.42 16.06
CA PHE A 1071 -7.04 4.10 16.56
C PHE A 1071 -7.43 5.44 17.16
N GLN A 1072 -6.84 5.77 18.31
CA GLN A 1072 -7.14 6.97 19.09
C GLN A 1072 -8.63 7.14 19.44
N GLY A 1073 -9.39 6.03 19.48
CA GLY A 1073 -10.82 6.01 19.80
C GLY A 1073 -11.14 6.04 21.30
N GLY A 1074 -10.13 6.07 22.17
CA GLY A 1074 -10.31 6.14 23.62
C GLY A 1074 -10.80 4.83 24.21
N THR A 1075 -12.09 4.75 24.57
CA THR A 1075 -12.62 3.59 25.31
C THR A 1075 -13.11 2.48 24.38
N GLY A 1076 -12.86 1.21 24.73
CA GLY A 1076 -13.26 0.07 23.89
C GLY A 1076 -14.75 -0.02 23.57
N GLY A 1077 -15.61 0.56 24.42
CA GLY A 1077 -17.05 0.65 24.17
C GLY A 1077 -17.41 1.46 22.92
N ALA A 1078 -16.54 2.38 22.47
CA ALA A 1078 -16.77 3.20 21.28
C ALA A 1078 -16.92 2.37 19.99
N ALA A 1079 -16.30 1.20 19.91
CA ALA A 1079 -16.42 0.30 18.77
C ALA A 1079 -17.64 -0.64 18.84
N GLY A 1080 -18.33 -0.71 19.98
CA GLY A 1080 -19.46 -1.62 20.18
C GLY A 1080 -20.67 -1.38 19.27
N PRO A 1081 -21.15 -0.13 19.07
CA PRO A 1081 -22.34 0.15 18.25
C PRO A 1081 -22.20 -0.35 16.81
N MET A 1082 -21.05 -0.12 16.16
CA MET A 1082 -20.83 -0.63 14.81
C MET A 1082 -20.81 -2.15 14.74
N VAL A 1083 -20.24 -2.83 15.75
CA VAL A 1083 -20.21 -4.30 15.81
C VAL A 1083 -21.62 -4.87 15.95
N ARG A 1084 -22.46 -4.26 16.79
CA ARG A 1084 -23.87 -4.62 16.92
C ARG A 1084 -24.62 -4.49 15.59
N ASP A 1085 -24.44 -3.38 14.89
CA ASP A 1085 -25.16 -3.12 13.64
C ASP A 1085 -24.72 -4.07 12.51
N ILE A 1086 -23.43 -4.45 12.49
CA ILE A 1086 -22.90 -5.49 11.58
C ILE A 1086 -23.51 -6.87 11.91
N MET A 1087 -23.57 -7.26 13.19
CA MET A 1087 -24.22 -8.50 13.61
C MET A 1087 -25.72 -8.50 13.24
N ALA A 1088 -26.38 -7.35 13.38
CA ALA A 1088 -27.79 -7.20 13.04
C ALA A 1088 -28.07 -7.42 11.55
N GLU A 1089 -27.22 -6.87 10.69
CA GLU A 1089 -27.33 -7.07 9.24
C GLU A 1089 -27.06 -8.53 8.88
N TYR A 1090 -25.99 -9.13 9.41
CA TYR A 1090 -25.64 -10.53 9.13
C TYR A 1090 -26.77 -11.50 9.49
N LEU A 1091 -27.40 -11.29 10.65
CA LEU A 1091 -28.47 -12.14 11.16
C LEU A 1091 -29.86 -11.78 10.59
N GLY A 1092 -29.92 -10.85 9.63
CA GLY A 1092 -31.18 -10.46 8.98
C GLY A 1092 -32.18 -9.78 9.90
N LEU A 1093 -31.72 -9.12 10.96
CA LEU A 1093 -32.58 -8.44 11.95
C LEU A 1093 -33.11 -7.10 11.44
N ASN A 1094 -32.41 -6.47 10.49
CA ASN A 1094 -32.83 -5.21 9.87
C ASN A 1094 -34.05 -5.45 8.98
N LYS A 1095 -35.21 -4.85 9.31
CA LYS A 1095 -36.44 -4.97 8.50
C LYS A 1095 -36.22 -4.39 7.11
N THR A 1096 -36.27 -5.23 6.09
CA THR A 1096 -36.22 -4.81 4.68
C THR A 1096 -37.59 -4.28 4.23
N GLU A 1097 -37.77 -2.96 4.16
CA GLU A 1097 -38.71 -2.38 3.19
C GLU A 1097 -38.03 -2.37 1.82
N THR A 1098 -37.97 -3.51 1.14
CA THR A 1098 -37.53 -3.55 -0.25
C THR A 1098 -38.67 -3.10 -1.17
N LYS A 1099 -38.76 -1.79 -1.42
CA LYS A 1099 -39.09 -1.33 -2.78
C LYS A 1099 -37.84 -1.49 -3.64
N GLU A 1100 -37.53 -2.72 -4.04
CA GLU A 1100 -36.59 -2.90 -5.14
C GLU A 1100 -37.29 -2.43 -6.43
N SER A 1101 -36.93 -1.23 -6.90
CA SER A 1101 -37.04 -0.94 -8.33
C SER A 1101 -35.97 -1.78 -9.02
N LEU A 1102 -36.40 -2.74 -9.84
CA LEU A 1102 -35.53 -3.46 -10.77
C LEU A 1102 -34.61 -2.47 -11.50
N PRO A 1103 -33.29 -2.69 -11.56
CA PRO A 1103 -32.46 -1.98 -12.50
C PRO A 1103 -32.89 -2.43 -13.90
N PHE A 1104 -32.86 -1.52 -14.87
CA PHE A 1104 -33.32 -1.66 -16.27
C PHE A 1104 -34.79 -1.29 -16.53
N ASN A 1105 -35.04 0.01 -16.70
CA ASN A 1105 -35.99 0.44 -17.72
C ASN A 1105 -35.29 0.29 -19.09
N ASN A 1106 -35.61 -0.78 -19.82
CA ASN A 1106 -35.29 -0.87 -21.25
C ASN A 1106 -36.06 0.24 -21.98
N LYS A 1107 -35.39 1.33 -22.33
CA LYS A 1107 -35.89 2.26 -23.37
C LYS A 1107 -35.70 1.63 -24.75
N LEU A 1108 -36.40 0.53 -25.01
CA LEU A 1108 -36.60 -0.04 -26.36
C LEU A 1108 -37.98 -0.72 -26.40
N SER A 1109 -39.03 0.05 -26.12
CA SER A 1109 -40.39 -0.18 -26.62
C SER A 1109 -41.28 1.02 -26.30
N GLU A 1110 -41.22 2.04 -27.15
CA GLU A 1110 -42.39 2.82 -27.63
C GLU A 1110 -42.00 3.59 -28.89
#